data_AF-A0A1G7A944-F1
#
_entry.id   AF-A0A1G7A944-F1
#
_cell.length_a   1.000
_cell.length_b   1.000
_cell.length_c   1.000
_cell.angle_alpha   90.00
_cell.angle_beta   90.00
_cell.angle_gamma   90.00
#
_symmetry.space_group_name_H-M   'P 1'
#
loop_
_entity.id
_entity.type
_entity.pdbx_description
1 polymer ?
#
loop_
_entity_poly.entity_id
_entity_poly.type
_entity_poly.pdbx_seq_one_letter_code
_entity_poly.pdbx_strand_id
1 'polypeptide(L)'
;MIRALASLAALLLCAAILVIGPGTTGPAWAADVLASTHDGYGRMVFRWDVPVRYSVEIRGDTLVAEFDEPVAPDVIMVPVRLSDYIEGVALSNGKRTVSMPLKDDFTLRVFTLGNGVVIDLRGGPSIEEPPAPPPAETAQPAPEEPGPIRVRTGKHDGFQRIVFDWPRPVEHNLVADGDRLSLRFDRRARLVVDPIRDDLPAGFMDVSSSVTSDGSIFALRVPEGATARTYMAGPKVVMDITIPPEPPQNADAGDTGGDEPVEGEETGEQVAAADAPDAVEPAPVEPDTVPDANAEAEPDADAAPPPEPDEAPAATEDMAAQTEPEPVQADASDAAALDEPPAAPSADRDTSPMTGAENAGSDPNARSDAATTEPPARNEAAFAPIAEGGPTLTPGAEDAMAERLAESVRAAGDQGGAEDGIAVVSLGFSWDLPTAAAVFRRAGYLWVVFDRFQEVDLSLLRRSGAGVVRSVEQVRIGPSSTLVRMTTAPGYNPSLRRDGLLWVVDLMRRPLRPERPIRIQAQEESPVGARLLLPVVEGGRVVPVRDPELGDQFFVLPLIQLGHGVYPERTFPELIMPVTAQGIVVIPLSDRIQMRSSRSGGEITAEGGLILSPDTARLETLSSLGEGALKEVFDIPGWRRESEDKSYYETLNEMRQAVAIAPEGRRPEARLELARFHFANGYAPEALGVLRTIAEEEPALVNTPAFRALRGATQFMMNRDGEAVDDLSHPSLDDIDEAAFWRAAAQSRMGRAGLQAAILEVTGGVLENYPPDVRIPLSLVAANAAIEAGDDLTANTFLEAARDPEFNTTHDEAAIQYLEGKLLATTGAFEAAIAAWREAEAGHSRRHAAMARRDRLDMEYRLDLIDTEQLINGLESLRFAWRGGAFEYDLLKELGALYLEEERYGDALRTLRLAASYFQDRPGSEELMATMRQVFDTLFLDGAANDMAPLTAIALFDEFRELTPTGNKGDEMIRRLADRLVSVDLLDPAAALLERQIRYRLRGLDRAKVGARLALVYLLNRQPSNALEALEKTRFAPLPERLERQRRHLRARGLADTDDPEAAIALLENDPTEDARVLRAEIHWRDHNWAEAARALGELVPPPPEGDATLVEKDAFRLIDWATALTLAGDETAVSLLRQRYLDALAGTPFRDAFDLVTATPESGVIDIASVGGKIRQAEKFRSYLTAYRDRLRDERLSAIN
;
A
#
# COMPACT_ATOMS: atom_id res chain seq x y z
N MET A 1 -0.71 40.90 23.34
CA MET A 1 -0.23 41.01 21.94
C MET A 1 1.09 40.27 21.71
N ILE A 2 2.17 40.54 22.45
CA ILE A 2 3.52 39.95 22.18
C ILE A 2 3.54 38.39 22.11
N ARG A 3 2.67 37.69 22.85
CA ARG A 3 2.53 36.21 22.75
C ARG A 3 1.95 35.68 21.42
N ALA A 4 1.43 36.52 20.52
CA ALA A 4 0.90 36.07 19.23
C ALA A 4 1.97 35.98 18.11
N LEU A 5 3.08 36.72 18.24
CA LEU A 5 4.15 36.75 17.22
C LEU A 5 5.06 35.50 17.25
N ALA A 6 5.13 34.79 18.38
CA ALA A 6 5.92 33.57 18.51
C ALA A 6 5.37 32.41 17.66
N SER A 7 4.04 32.31 17.49
CA SER A 7 3.40 31.23 16.73
C SER A 7 3.54 31.38 15.21
N LEU A 8 3.83 32.58 14.70
CA LEU A 8 3.94 32.80 13.26
C LEU A 8 5.33 32.47 12.70
N ALA A 9 6.38 32.71 13.49
CA ALA A 9 7.75 32.35 13.13
C ALA A 9 7.95 30.81 13.06
N ALA A 10 7.24 30.06 13.89
CA ALA A 10 7.27 28.58 13.88
C ALA A 10 6.65 27.99 12.60
N LEU A 11 5.64 28.63 12.00
CA LEU A 11 5.05 28.17 10.74
C LEU A 11 5.95 28.45 9.52
N LEU A 12 6.73 29.54 9.56
CA LEU A 12 7.54 29.98 8.42
C LEU A 12 8.86 29.22 8.24
N LEU A 13 9.37 28.53 9.27
CA LEU A 13 10.58 27.70 9.12
C LEU A 13 10.30 26.31 8.55
N CYS A 14 9.08 25.78 8.74
CA CYS A 14 8.64 24.49 8.18
C CYS A 14 8.44 24.51 6.65
N ALA A 15 8.47 25.68 6.01
CA ALA A 15 8.34 25.84 4.55
C ALA A 15 9.69 25.98 3.82
N ALA A 16 10.82 25.98 4.54
CA ALA A 16 12.12 26.41 4.01
C ALA A 16 13.15 25.28 3.79
N ILE A 17 12.83 24.02 4.09
CA ILE A 17 13.73 22.87 3.88
C ILE A 17 12.99 21.75 3.12
N LEU A 18 12.71 22.00 1.84
CA LEU A 18 12.41 20.94 0.86
C LEU A 18 13.14 21.16 -0.47
N VAL A 19 14.41 21.56 -0.38
CA VAL A 19 15.36 21.54 -1.50
C VAL A 19 16.59 20.72 -1.08
N ILE A 20 16.39 19.40 -1.03
CA ILE A 20 17.46 18.42 -1.17
C ILE A 20 17.05 17.61 -2.40
N GLY A 21 17.93 17.52 -3.39
CA GLY A 21 17.62 16.87 -4.67
C GLY A 21 17.34 15.37 -4.50
N PRO A 22 16.69 14.73 -5.48
CA PRO A 22 16.53 13.28 -5.48
C PRO A 22 17.91 12.62 -5.39
N GLY A 23 18.04 11.61 -4.53
CA GLY A 23 19.18 10.71 -4.57
C GLY A 23 19.23 10.02 -5.94
N THR A 24 20.43 9.70 -6.41
CA THR A 24 20.60 8.98 -7.68
C THR A 24 20.06 7.56 -7.55
N THR A 25 18.79 7.36 -7.89
CA THR A 25 18.20 6.04 -8.07
C THR A 25 18.97 5.28 -9.14
N GLY A 26 19.14 3.96 -8.93
CA GLY A 26 19.44 3.07 -10.04
C GLY A 26 18.32 3.16 -11.08
N PRO A 27 18.62 3.02 -12.38
CA PRO A 27 17.67 3.36 -13.44
C PRO A 27 16.41 2.48 -13.35
N ALA A 28 15.27 3.12 -13.10
CA ALA A 28 14.01 2.43 -12.83
C ALA A 28 13.40 1.89 -14.13
N TRP A 29 13.19 0.57 -14.23
CA TRP A 29 12.60 -0.01 -15.43
C TRP A 29 11.10 0.24 -15.48
N ALA A 30 10.52 0.25 -16.67
CA ALA A 30 9.06 0.15 -16.80
C ALA A 30 8.61 -1.14 -16.07
N ALA A 31 7.70 -0.99 -15.11
CA ALA A 31 7.09 -2.09 -14.37
C ALA A 31 6.25 -2.98 -15.28
N ASP A 32 5.57 -2.40 -16.28
CA ASP A 32 4.76 -3.14 -17.24
C ASP A 32 4.78 -2.45 -18.62
N VAL A 33 4.70 -3.26 -19.67
CA VAL A 33 4.44 -2.81 -21.05
C VAL A 33 3.26 -3.61 -21.62
N LEU A 34 2.13 -2.94 -21.80
CA LEU A 34 0.91 -3.50 -22.35
C LEU A 34 0.68 -2.99 -23.76
N ALA A 35 0.06 -3.80 -24.62
CA ALA A 35 -0.36 -3.37 -25.95
C ALA A 35 -1.63 -4.11 -26.38
N SER A 36 -2.54 -3.45 -27.09
CA SER A 36 -3.79 -4.05 -27.58
C SER A 36 -4.46 -3.26 -28.71
N THR A 37 -4.96 -3.98 -29.71
CA THR A 37 -5.76 -3.43 -30.81
C THR A 37 -7.19 -3.10 -30.35
N HIS A 38 -7.68 -1.94 -30.77
CA HIS A 38 -9.04 -1.46 -30.60
C HIS A 38 -9.62 -1.06 -31.97
N ASP A 39 -10.93 -0.81 -32.06
CA ASP A 39 -11.57 -0.36 -33.30
C ASP A 39 -10.96 0.95 -33.82
N GLY A 40 -10.31 0.88 -34.99
CA GLY A 40 -9.62 1.99 -35.66
C GLY A 40 -8.31 2.48 -35.01
N TYR A 41 -7.81 1.84 -33.93
CA TYR A 41 -6.50 2.18 -33.35
C TYR A 41 -5.84 1.09 -32.52
N GLY A 42 -4.51 0.97 -32.63
CA GLY A 42 -3.67 0.23 -31.69
C GLY A 42 -3.32 1.10 -30.48
N ARG A 43 -3.18 0.50 -29.29
CA ARG A 43 -2.68 1.17 -28.08
C ARG A 43 -1.49 0.43 -27.48
N MET A 44 -0.49 1.18 -27.01
CA MET A 44 0.57 0.74 -26.11
C MET A 44 0.49 1.51 -24.80
N VAL A 45 0.88 0.90 -23.67
CA VAL A 45 0.98 1.52 -22.35
C VAL A 45 2.29 1.07 -21.70
N PHE A 46 3.15 2.02 -21.36
CA PHE A 46 4.41 1.79 -20.66
C PHE A 46 4.25 2.40 -19.26
N ARG A 47 4.34 1.62 -18.18
CA ARG A 47 4.14 2.11 -16.80
C ARG A 47 5.41 1.97 -15.97
N TRP A 48 5.76 2.98 -15.19
CA TRP A 48 6.87 2.98 -14.23
C TRP A 48 6.35 3.17 -12.80
N ASP A 49 7.17 2.85 -11.80
CA ASP A 49 6.84 3.11 -10.39
C ASP A 49 6.90 4.61 -10.06
N VAL A 50 7.61 5.41 -10.85
CA VAL A 50 7.71 6.89 -10.76
C VAL A 50 7.36 7.56 -12.10
N PRO A 51 6.89 8.83 -12.12
CA PRO A 51 6.64 9.54 -13.38
C PRO A 51 7.93 9.81 -14.17
N VAL A 52 7.98 9.34 -15.41
CA VAL A 52 9.11 9.55 -16.34
C VAL A 52 8.86 10.72 -17.30
N ARG A 53 9.93 11.34 -17.80
CA ARG A 53 9.88 12.22 -18.98
C ARG A 53 10.06 11.38 -20.24
N TYR A 54 9.34 11.77 -21.29
CA TYR A 54 9.35 11.06 -22.56
C TYR A 54 9.30 12.03 -23.74
N SER A 55 9.80 11.57 -24.88
CA SER A 55 9.58 12.14 -26.21
C SER A 55 9.13 11.01 -27.12
N VAL A 56 8.02 11.20 -27.84
CA VAL A 56 7.48 10.18 -28.75
C VAL A 56 7.04 10.87 -30.03
N GLU A 57 7.61 10.43 -31.15
CA GLU A 57 7.35 10.99 -32.48
C GLU A 57 7.51 9.92 -33.57
N ILE A 58 6.87 10.13 -34.72
CA ILE A 58 7.09 9.30 -35.91
C ILE A 58 8.16 9.99 -36.78
N ARG A 59 9.28 9.29 -37.03
CA ARG A 59 10.38 9.74 -37.87
C ARG A 59 10.38 8.92 -39.17
N GLY A 60 9.70 9.42 -40.19
CA GLY A 60 9.49 8.67 -41.44
C GLY A 60 8.46 7.56 -41.23
N ASP A 61 8.84 6.32 -41.52
CA ASP A 61 8.06 5.10 -41.28
C ASP A 61 8.17 4.59 -39.83
N THR A 62 9.06 5.15 -39.00
CA THR A 62 9.44 4.55 -37.72
C THR A 62 8.96 5.41 -36.54
N LEU A 63 8.13 4.81 -35.67
CA LEU A 63 7.79 5.38 -34.37
C LEU A 63 9.02 5.29 -33.44
N VAL A 64 9.47 6.43 -32.91
CA VAL A 64 10.56 6.52 -31.94
C VAL A 64 10.02 7.06 -30.62
N ALA A 65 10.23 6.29 -29.55
CA ALA A 65 9.84 6.64 -28.19
C ALA A 65 11.08 6.61 -27.28
N GLU A 66 11.49 7.78 -26.79
CA GLU A 66 12.64 7.96 -25.90
C GLU A 66 12.17 8.39 -24.50
N PHE A 67 12.71 7.75 -23.47
CA PHE A 67 12.33 7.91 -22.07
C PHE A 67 13.57 8.25 -21.22
N ASP A 68 13.42 9.04 -20.16
CA ASP A 68 14.56 9.32 -19.26
C ASP A 68 14.89 8.17 -18.29
N GLU A 69 14.10 7.09 -18.31
CA GLU A 69 14.33 5.83 -17.60
C GLU A 69 14.08 4.61 -18.51
N PRO A 70 14.78 3.48 -18.31
CA PRO A 70 14.75 2.35 -19.25
C PRO A 70 13.39 1.66 -19.30
N VAL A 71 13.14 1.01 -20.43
CA VAL A 71 11.91 0.25 -20.68
C VAL A 71 12.15 -1.25 -20.45
N ALA A 72 11.10 -1.98 -20.04
CA ALA A 72 11.09 -3.42 -19.82
C ALA A 72 11.68 -4.23 -21.00
N PRO A 73 12.22 -5.44 -20.79
CA PRO A 73 12.49 -6.38 -21.88
C PRO A 73 11.25 -6.69 -22.71
N ASP A 74 10.08 -6.71 -22.05
CA ASP A 74 8.79 -7.16 -22.57
C ASP A 74 8.21 -6.27 -23.69
N VAL A 75 8.85 -5.14 -23.99
CA VAL A 75 8.62 -4.33 -25.20
C VAL A 75 8.65 -5.19 -26.47
N ILE A 76 9.41 -6.28 -26.48
CA ILE A 76 9.48 -7.26 -27.58
C ILE A 76 8.10 -7.85 -27.92
N MET A 77 7.13 -7.86 -26.99
CA MET A 77 5.76 -8.33 -27.25
C MET A 77 4.85 -7.30 -27.95
N VAL A 78 5.30 -6.06 -28.15
CA VAL A 78 4.50 -4.99 -28.77
C VAL A 78 4.16 -5.29 -30.24
N PRO A 79 5.10 -5.70 -31.12
CA PRO A 79 4.77 -6.07 -32.51
C PRO A 79 3.85 -7.29 -32.62
N VAL A 80 3.91 -8.22 -31.66
CA VAL A 80 3.02 -9.39 -31.61
C VAL A 80 1.58 -8.96 -31.31
N ARG A 81 1.40 -8.05 -30.33
CA ARG A 81 0.08 -7.56 -29.88
C ARG A 81 -0.52 -6.45 -30.76
N LEU A 82 0.28 -5.85 -31.65
CA LEU A 82 -0.11 -4.80 -32.60
C LEU A 82 0.39 -5.11 -34.01
N SER A 83 0.27 -6.37 -34.43
CA SER A 83 0.80 -6.89 -35.70
C SER A 83 0.25 -6.21 -36.95
N ASP A 84 -0.93 -5.59 -36.90
CA ASP A 84 -1.48 -4.76 -37.99
C ASP A 84 -0.82 -3.38 -38.11
N TYR A 85 -0.12 -2.92 -37.07
CA TYR A 85 0.39 -1.55 -36.94
C TYR A 85 1.93 -1.48 -36.96
N ILE A 86 2.60 -2.48 -36.37
CA ILE A 86 4.04 -2.46 -36.10
C ILE A 86 4.68 -3.71 -36.71
N GLU A 87 5.81 -3.54 -37.40
CA GLU A 87 6.55 -4.64 -38.05
C GLU A 87 7.57 -5.29 -37.11
N GLY A 88 8.16 -4.52 -36.19
CA GLY A 88 9.16 -5.01 -35.24
C GLY A 88 9.49 -3.97 -34.18
N VAL A 89 10.44 -4.28 -33.29
CA VAL A 89 10.91 -3.34 -32.28
C VAL A 89 12.39 -3.50 -31.96
N ALA A 90 13.09 -2.37 -31.82
CA ALA A 90 14.49 -2.29 -31.44
C ALA A 90 14.65 -1.40 -30.21
N LEU A 91 15.51 -1.84 -29.28
CA LEU A 91 15.89 -1.08 -28.09
C LEU A 91 17.32 -0.53 -28.26
N SER A 92 17.49 0.77 -28.04
CA SER A 92 18.79 1.45 -28.07
C SER A 92 18.94 2.41 -26.87
N ASN A 93 20.04 3.18 -26.82
CA ASN A 93 20.37 4.11 -25.73
C ASN A 93 20.26 3.49 -24.31
N GLY A 94 20.79 2.27 -24.12
CA GLY A 94 20.67 1.57 -22.83
C GLY A 94 19.24 1.16 -22.45
N LYS A 95 18.41 0.79 -23.44
CA LYS A 95 16.97 0.51 -23.34
C LYS A 95 16.09 1.72 -22.98
N ARG A 96 16.60 2.95 -23.10
CA ARG A 96 15.80 4.18 -22.98
C ARG A 96 15.11 4.63 -24.27
N THR A 97 15.58 4.15 -25.43
CA THR A 97 14.97 4.48 -26.72
C THR A 97 14.39 3.23 -27.36
N VAL A 98 13.09 3.25 -27.64
CA VAL A 98 12.34 2.23 -28.39
C VAL A 98 12.14 2.74 -29.81
N SER A 99 12.42 1.93 -30.82
CA SER A 99 12.15 2.22 -32.23
C SER A 99 11.32 1.11 -32.86
N MET A 100 10.19 1.46 -33.46
CA MET A 100 9.17 0.55 -33.97
C MET A 100 8.80 0.93 -35.41
N PRO A 101 9.25 0.19 -36.44
CA PRO A 101 8.81 0.42 -37.81
C PRO A 101 7.31 0.18 -37.93
N LEU A 102 6.60 1.12 -38.58
CA LEU A 102 5.16 1.07 -38.78
C LEU A 102 4.84 0.47 -40.15
N LYS A 103 3.70 -0.21 -40.24
CA LYS A 103 3.24 -0.84 -41.49
C LYS A 103 2.49 0.10 -42.44
N ASP A 104 1.99 1.24 -41.95
CA ASP A 104 1.24 2.24 -42.71
C ASP A 104 1.28 3.63 -42.01
N ASP A 105 0.73 4.67 -42.65
CA ASP A 105 0.72 6.07 -42.19
C ASP A 105 -0.27 6.30 -41.02
N PHE A 106 0.10 5.89 -39.80
CA PHE A 106 -0.74 6.04 -38.61
C PHE A 106 -0.66 7.41 -37.93
N THR A 107 -1.81 7.92 -37.50
CA THR A 107 -1.90 9.15 -36.68
C THR A 107 -1.56 8.85 -35.22
N LEU A 108 -0.40 9.32 -34.78
CA LEU A 108 0.08 9.21 -33.40
C LEU A 108 -0.76 10.05 -32.42
N ARG A 109 -1.10 9.49 -31.25
CA ARG A 109 -1.61 10.24 -30.09
C ARG A 109 -1.02 9.71 -28.80
N VAL A 110 -0.33 10.57 -28.05
CA VAL A 110 0.34 10.21 -26.79
C VAL A 110 -0.28 10.96 -25.61
N PHE A 111 -0.41 10.31 -24.47
CA PHE A 111 -0.91 10.90 -23.21
C PHE A 111 -0.42 10.10 -22.00
N THR A 112 -0.53 10.63 -20.78
CA THR A 112 -0.20 9.89 -19.55
C THR A 112 -1.44 9.36 -18.82
N LEU A 113 -1.26 8.26 -18.10
CA LEU A 113 -2.27 7.65 -17.23
C LEU A 113 -1.57 7.15 -15.95
N GLY A 114 -1.71 7.90 -14.85
CA GLY A 114 -0.90 7.69 -13.65
C GLY A 114 0.59 7.88 -13.95
N ASN A 115 1.43 6.96 -13.48
CA ASN A 115 2.87 6.92 -13.75
C ASN A 115 3.21 6.20 -15.08
N GLY A 116 2.25 6.11 -16.00
CA GLY A 116 2.43 5.47 -17.31
C GLY A 116 2.21 6.41 -18.50
N VAL A 117 2.92 6.11 -19.60
CA VAL A 117 2.83 6.76 -20.90
C VAL A 117 2.03 5.86 -21.85
N VAL A 118 0.97 6.39 -22.43
CA VAL A 118 0.06 5.71 -23.36
C VAL A 118 0.29 6.25 -24.77
N ILE A 119 0.48 5.36 -25.74
CA ILE A 119 0.69 5.69 -27.15
C ILE A 119 -0.42 5.00 -27.97
N ASP A 120 -1.36 5.78 -28.52
CA ASP A 120 -2.31 5.30 -29.53
C ASP A 120 -1.71 5.50 -30.95
N LEU A 121 -1.82 4.50 -31.81
CA LEU A 121 -1.59 4.57 -33.26
C LEU A 121 -2.95 4.44 -33.97
N ARG A 122 -3.41 5.49 -34.65
CA ARG A 122 -4.79 5.63 -35.13
C ARG A 122 -4.87 5.60 -36.66
N GLY A 123 -5.95 5.04 -37.20
CA GLY A 123 -6.16 4.91 -38.66
C GLY A 123 -5.75 3.55 -39.24
N GLY A 124 -5.46 2.56 -38.39
CA GLY A 124 -5.33 1.17 -38.82
C GLY A 124 -6.69 0.51 -39.07
N PRO A 125 -6.70 -0.80 -39.41
CA PRO A 125 -7.87 -1.48 -39.94
C PRO A 125 -9.07 -1.42 -38.98
N SER A 126 -10.12 -0.70 -39.40
CA SER A 126 -11.46 -0.88 -38.83
C SER A 126 -12.02 -2.22 -39.28
N ILE A 127 -12.74 -2.90 -38.38
CA ILE A 127 -13.32 -4.22 -38.64
C ILE A 127 -14.52 -4.02 -39.58
N GLU A 128 -14.39 -4.42 -40.85
CA GLU A 128 -15.34 -4.07 -41.93
C GLU A 128 -16.81 -4.47 -41.69
N GLU A 129 -17.71 -3.60 -42.14
CA GLU A 129 -19.12 -3.88 -42.40
C GLU A 129 -19.44 -3.56 -43.89
N PRO A 130 -20.33 -4.30 -44.59
CA PRO A 130 -20.52 -4.14 -46.03
C PRO A 130 -21.03 -2.75 -46.48
N PRO A 131 -20.71 -2.32 -47.72
CA PRO A 131 -20.88 -0.94 -48.16
C PRO A 131 -22.35 -0.51 -48.35
N ALA A 132 -22.69 0.67 -47.81
CA ALA A 132 -23.99 1.33 -47.97
C ALA A 132 -24.05 2.27 -49.20
N PRO A 133 -25.25 2.65 -49.69
CA PRO A 133 -25.41 3.44 -50.92
C PRO A 133 -24.98 4.92 -50.81
N PRO A 134 -24.76 5.62 -51.95
CA PRO A 134 -24.36 7.04 -51.97
C PRO A 134 -25.43 8.00 -51.42
N PRO A 135 -25.03 9.22 -50.98
CA PRO A 135 -25.79 10.01 -50.02
C PRO A 135 -26.95 10.83 -50.60
N ALA A 136 -27.92 11.13 -49.73
CA ALA A 136 -28.89 12.22 -49.90
C ALA A 136 -28.53 13.40 -48.99
N GLU A 137 -28.78 14.63 -49.44
CA GLU A 137 -28.30 15.83 -48.75
C GLU A 137 -29.13 16.22 -47.50
N THR A 138 -28.39 16.49 -46.42
CA THR A 138 -28.69 17.42 -45.32
C THR A 138 -30.12 17.53 -44.78
N ALA A 139 -30.29 17.04 -43.55
CA ALA A 139 -30.90 17.82 -42.48
C ALA A 139 -29.94 17.83 -41.28
N GLN A 140 -29.49 19.01 -40.84
CA GLN A 140 -28.63 19.12 -39.66
C GLN A 140 -29.48 19.02 -38.38
N PRO A 141 -29.14 18.15 -37.42
CA PRO A 141 -29.67 18.25 -36.06
C PRO A 141 -29.28 19.60 -35.44
N ALA A 142 -30.16 20.16 -34.60
CA ALA A 142 -29.84 21.38 -33.86
C ALA A 142 -28.66 21.16 -32.89
N PRO A 143 -27.78 22.15 -32.69
CA PRO A 143 -26.61 21.98 -31.83
C PRO A 143 -27.00 21.81 -30.36
N GLU A 144 -26.35 20.87 -29.67
CA GLU A 144 -26.50 20.64 -28.23
C GLU A 144 -26.30 21.94 -27.42
N GLU A 145 -27.11 22.14 -26.37
CA GLU A 145 -26.94 23.31 -25.50
C GLU A 145 -25.59 23.24 -24.75
N PRO A 146 -24.75 24.30 -24.83
CA PRO A 146 -23.42 24.30 -24.23
C PRO A 146 -23.51 24.35 -22.70
N GLY A 147 -23.22 23.22 -22.05
CA GLY A 147 -23.38 23.01 -20.61
C GLY A 147 -22.63 24.00 -19.69
N PRO A 148 -23.03 24.13 -18.42
CA PRO A 148 -22.52 25.16 -17.52
C PRO A 148 -21.13 24.85 -16.96
N ILE A 149 -20.25 25.86 -16.93
CA ILE A 149 -18.95 25.81 -16.25
C ILE A 149 -19.00 26.70 -15.01
N ARG A 150 -18.66 26.14 -13.86
CA ARG A 150 -18.58 26.89 -12.60
C ARG A 150 -17.37 27.81 -12.62
N VAL A 151 -17.58 29.08 -12.30
CA VAL A 151 -16.51 30.05 -12.05
C VAL A 151 -16.44 30.32 -10.54
N ARG A 152 -15.23 30.48 -10.00
CA ARG A 152 -14.97 30.78 -8.58
C ARG A 152 -13.87 31.83 -8.43
N THR A 153 -13.92 32.61 -7.37
CA THR A 153 -12.95 33.63 -7.00
C THR A 153 -12.07 33.19 -5.82
N GLY A 154 -10.92 33.83 -5.66
CA GLY A 154 -10.04 33.69 -4.51
C GLY A 154 -9.23 34.96 -4.29
N LYS A 155 -9.31 35.56 -3.11
CA LYS A 155 -8.53 36.74 -2.75
C LYS A 155 -7.17 36.31 -2.18
N HIS A 156 -6.08 36.81 -2.77
CA HIS A 156 -4.72 36.62 -2.27
C HIS A 156 -4.08 37.98 -1.98
N ASP A 157 -2.89 37.96 -1.38
CA ASP A 157 -2.12 39.19 -1.17
C ASP A 157 -1.48 39.65 -2.50
N GLY A 158 -1.59 40.93 -2.84
CA GLY A 158 -1.17 41.52 -4.12
C GLY A 158 -1.99 41.15 -5.37
N PHE A 159 -2.81 40.09 -5.38
CA PHE A 159 -3.59 39.70 -6.57
C PHE A 159 -4.93 39.00 -6.27
N GLN A 160 -5.88 39.14 -7.21
CA GLN A 160 -7.17 38.45 -7.21
C GLN A 160 -7.13 37.27 -8.19
N ARG A 161 -7.60 36.09 -7.77
CA ARG A 161 -7.66 34.88 -8.58
C ARG A 161 -9.09 34.58 -9.02
N ILE A 162 -9.26 34.14 -10.27
CA ILE A 162 -10.49 33.61 -10.85
C ILE A 162 -10.19 32.22 -11.43
N VAL A 163 -11.04 31.23 -11.16
CA VAL A 163 -10.88 29.83 -11.57
C VAL A 163 -12.11 29.35 -12.32
N PHE A 164 -11.90 28.75 -13.49
CA PHE A 164 -12.92 28.13 -14.33
C PHE A 164 -12.81 26.61 -14.20
N ASP A 165 -13.77 25.97 -13.53
CA ASP A 165 -13.79 24.53 -13.26
C ASP A 165 -14.23 23.72 -14.50
N TRP A 166 -13.44 23.73 -15.57
CA TRP A 166 -13.69 22.92 -16.76
C TRP A 166 -13.48 21.41 -16.48
N PRO A 167 -14.26 20.51 -17.11
CA PRO A 167 -14.17 19.05 -16.90
C PRO A 167 -13.08 18.36 -17.73
N ARG A 168 -12.50 19.07 -18.72
CA ARG A 168 -11.34 18.66 -19.52
C ARG A 168 -10.52 19.93 -19.82
N PRO A 169 -9.22 19.83 -20.12
CA PRO A 169 -8.44 20.96 -20.62
C PRO A 169 -9.13 21.64 -21.82
N VAL A 170 -8.90 22.95 -21.94
CA VAL A 170 -9.51 23.85 -22.90
C VAL A 170 -8.46 24.87 -23.31
N GLU A 171 -8.35 25.18 -24.61
CA GLU A 171 -7.42 26.23 -25.04
C GLU A 171 -8.01 27.60 -24.69
N HIS A 172 -7.16 28.52 -24.27
CA HIS A 172 -7.60 29.84 -23.85
C HIS A 172 -6.58 30.91 -24.25
N ASN A 173 -7.09 32.07 -24.65
CA ASN A 173 -6.30 33.25 -24.99
C ASN A 173 -6.82 34.45 -24.19
N LEU A 174 -5.90 35.12 -23.47
CA LEU A 174 -6.18 36.33 -22.71
C LEU A 174 -5.84 37.56 -23.57
N VAL A 175 -6.84 38.36 -23.89
CA VAL A 175 -6.69 39.65 -24.54
C VAL A 175 -6.95 40.75 -23.52
N ALA A 176 -5.97 41.65 -23.33
CA ALA A 176 -6.13 42.88 -22.56
C ALA A 176 -6.27 44.06 -23.51
N ASP A 177 -7.32 44.87 -23.32
CA ASP A 177 -7.63 46.06 -24.12
C ASP A 177 -7.99 47.22 -23.18
N GLY A 178 -7.01 48.08 -22.89
CA GLY A 178 -7.14 49.15 -21.90
C GLY A 178 -7.51 48.64 -20.51
N ASP A 179 -8.68 49.06 -20.02
CA ASP A 179 -9.23 48.64 -18.73
C ASP A 179 -9.98 47.29 -18.76
N ARG A 180 -10.06 46.65 -19.94
CA ARG A 180 -10.87 45.45 -20.16
C ARG A 180 -10.01 44.20 -20.37
N LEU A 181 -10.24 43.18 -19.56
CA LEU A 181 -9.71 41.83 -19.77
C LEU A 181 -10.78 40.96 -20.43
N SER A 182 -10.41 40.25 -21.49
CA SER A 182 -11.27 39.29 -22.19
C SER A 182 -10.54 37.96 -22.38
N LEU A 183 -11.03 36.91 -21.75
CA LEU A 183 -10.49 35.55 -21.82
C LEU A 183 -11.39 34.71 -22.73
N ARG A 184 -10.90 34.38 -23.93
CA ARG A 184 -11.60 33.52 -24.89
C ARG A 184 -11.13 32.08 -24.75
N PHE A 185 -12.08 31.17 -24.64
CA PHE A 185 -11.90 29.71 -24.69
C PHE A 185 -12.28 29.19 -26.09
N ASP A 186 -11.58 28.18 -26.59
CA ASP A 186 -11.89 27.51 -27.88
C ASP A 186 -13.21 26.74 -27.84
N ARG A 187 -13.64 26.32 -26.64
CA ARG A 187 -14.82 25.49 -26.43
C ARG A 187 -16.07 26.28 -26.02
N ARG A 188 -17.22 25.90 -26.58
CA ARG A 188 -18.54 26.46 -26.26
C ARG A 188 -19.06 25.87 -24.95
N ALA A 189 -19.23 26.71 -23.92
CA ALA A 189 -19.81 26.35 -22.61
C ALA A 189 -20.37 27.59 -21.88
N ARG A 190 -21.46 27.45 -21.12
CA ARG A 190 -22.10 28.58 -20.41
C ARG A 190 -21.36 28.87 -19.09
N LEU A 191 -20.44 29.84 -19.10
CA LEU A 191 -19.70 30.20 -17.88
C LEU A 191 -20.65 30.89 -16.88
N VAL A 192 -20.75 30.33 -15.67
CA VAL A 192 -21.67 30.80 -14.60
C VAL A 192 -20.98 31.92 -13.81
N VAL A 193 -21.25 33.17 -14.21
CA VAL A 193 -20.53 34.36 -13.72
C VAL A 193 -21.30 35.18 -12.67
N ASP A 194 -22.60 34.96 -12.51
CA ASP A 194 -23.42 35.75 -11.59
C ASP A 194 -22.95 35.63 -10.11
N PRO A 195 -22.58 34.44 -9.58
CA PRO A 195 -22.12 34.32 -8.20
C PRO A 195 -20.82 35.07 -7.88
N ILE A 196 -19.95 35.29 -8.87
CA ILE A 196 -18.63 35.94 -8.64
C ILE A 196 -18.69 37.47 -8.74
N ARG A 197 -19.84 38.08 -9.06
CA ARG A 197 -19.95 39.54 -9.13
C ARG A 197 -19.83 40.21 -7.76
N ASP A 198 -20.42 39.61 -6.74
CA ASP A 198 -20.42 40.15 -5.37
C ASP A 198 -19.14 39.78 -4.59
N ASP A 199 -18.43 38.72 -5.01
CA ASP A 199 -17.17 38.25 -4.41
C ASP A 199 -15.91 39.00 -4.90
N LEU A 200 -16.04 39.94 -5.84
CA LEU A 200 -14.90 40.69 -6.42
C LEU A 200 -14.67 42.03 -5.70
N PRO A 201 -13.41 42.45 -5.48
CA PRO A 201 -13.10 43.74 -4.87
C PRO A 201 -13.66 44.96 -5.63
N ALA A 202 -13.82 46.08 -4.92
CA ALA A 202 -14.18 47.35 -5.55
C ALA A 202 -13.17 47.75 -6.65
N GLY A 203 -13.69 48.11 -7.83
CA GLY A 203 -12.89 48.42 -9.02
C GLY A 203 -12.94 47.33 -10.11
N PHE A 204 -13.36 46.10 -9.79
CA PHE A 204 -13.74 45.10 -10.79
C PHE A 204 -15.20 45.34 -11.22
N MET A 205 -15.46 45.46 -12.53
CA MET A 205 -16.81 45.76 -13.08
C MET A 205 -17.08 45.02 -14.40
N ASP A 206 -18.27 45.19 -14.99
CA ASP A 206 -18.69 44.64 -16.30
C ASP A 206 -18.50 43.12 -16.50
N VAL A 207 -18.48 42.34 -15.40
CA VAL A 207 -18.26 40.89 -15.42
C VAL A 207 -19.36 40.18 -16.22
N SER A 208 -18.96 39.61 -17.35
CA SER A 208 -19.84 39.09 -18.40
C SER A 208 -19.31 37.78 -18.99
N SER A 209 -20.23 36.98 -19.52
CA SER A 209 -19.96 35.72 -20.22
C SER A 209 -20.84 35.67 -21.47
N SER A 210 -20.25 35.29 -22.60
CA SER A 210 -20.98 35.04 -23.84
C SER A 210 -20.48 33.75 -24.51
N VAL A 211 -21.38 33.09 -25.23
CA VAL A 211 -21.04 31.92 -26.06
C VAL A 211 -21.09 32.34 -27.52
N THR A 212 -20.06 31.99 -28.28
CA THR A 212 -19.92 32.30 -29.71
C THR A 212 -20.15 31.04 -30.55
N SER A 213 -19.97 31.14 -31.87
CA SER A 213 -19.96 29.99 -32.79
C SER A 213 -18.78 29.04 -32.54
N ASP A 214 -17.63 29.59 -32.11
CA ASP A 214 -16.33 28.91 -32.09
C ASP A 214 -15.61 29.14 -30.73
N GLY A 215 -16.40 29.12 -29.64
CA GLY A 215 -15.87 29.21 -28.28
C GLY A 215 -16.80 29.91 -27.29
N SER A 216 -16.27 30.22 -26.11
CA SER A 216 -16.89 31.07 -25.07
C SER A 216 -15.95 32.19 -24.65
N ILE A 217 -16.50 33.35 -24.29
CA ILE A 217 -15.72 34.52 -23.89
C ILE A 217 -16.18 34.96 -22.50
N PHE A 218 -15.24 35.03 -21.56
CA PHE A 218 -15.38 35.75 -20.30
C PHE A 218 -14.77 37.14 -20.45
N ALA A 219 -15.42 38.18 -19.91
CA ALA A 219 -14.87 39.53 -19.93
C ALA A 219 -15.21 40.31 -18.66
N LEU A 220 -14.32 41.22 -18.25
CA LEU A 220 -14.50 42.15 -17.15
C LEU A 220 -13.69 43.44 -17.35
N ARG A 221 -14.04 44.49 -16.60
CA ARG A 221 -13.23 45.70 -16.39
C ARG A 221 -12.43 45.56 -15.10
N VAL A 222 -11.17 46.03 -15.11
CA VAL A 222 -10.23 46.05 -13.98
C VAL A 222 -9.80 47.48 -13.63
N PRO A 223 -9.21 47.73 -12.45
CA PRO A 223 -8.58 49.01 -12.12
C PRO A 223 -7.44 49.38 -13.07
N GLU A 224 -7.20 50.67 -13.24
CA GLU A 224 -6.12 51.19 -14.09
C GLU A 224 -4.73 50.68 -13.61
N GLY A 225 -3.90 50.23 -14.55
CA GLY A 225 -2.60 49.62 -14.27
C GLY A 225 -2.63 48.16 -13.80
N ALA A 226 -3.80 47.54 -13.63
CA ALA A 226 -3.88 46.12 -13.30
C ALA A 226 -3.36 45.23 -14.45
N THR A 227 -2.62 44.17 -14.09
CA THR A 227 -2.04 43.20 -15.04
C THR A 227 -2.57 41.80 -14.76
N ALA A 228 -2.72 40.97 -15.79
CA ALA A 228 -3.28 39.64 -15.64
C ALA A 228 -2.48 38.56 -16.38
N ARG A 229 -2.49 37.35 -15.83
CA ARG A 229 -1.90 36.14 -16.41
C ARG A 229 -2.89 34.98 -16.30
N THR A 230 -2.86 34.07 -17.26
CA THR A 230 -3.61 32.81 -17.20
C THR A 230 -2.70 31.59 -17.24
N TYR A 231 -3.11 30.51 -16.59
CA TYR A 231 -2.43 29.22 -16.63
C TYR A 231 -3.40 28.06 -16.34
N MET A 232 -3.00 26.84 -16.70
CA MET A 232 -3.79 25.62 -16.44
C MET A 232 -3.45 25.02 -15.07
N ALA A 233 -4.47 24.53 -14.37
CA ALA A 233 -4.35 23.77 -13.12
C ALA A 233 -5.16 22.48 -13.24
N GLY A 234 -4.54 21.44 -13.83
CA GLY A 234 -5.27 20.28 -14.34
C GLY A 234 -6.18 20.69 -15.51
N PRO A 235 -7.46 20.26 -15.56
CA PRO A 235 -8.38 20.72 -16.59
C PRO A 235 -8.84 22.17 -16.40
N LYS A 236 -8.58 22.78 -15.23
CA LYS A 236 -9.11 24.09 -14.83
C LYS A 236 -8.26 25.22 -15.39
N VAL A 237 -8.89 26.31 -15.80
CA VAL A 237 -8.18 27.55 -16.17
C VAL A 237 -8.15 28.47 -14.96
N VAL A 238 -6.99 29.03 -14.65
CA VAL A 238 -6.78 30.01 -13.57
C VAL A 238 -6.34 31.33 -14.19
N MET A 239 -6.94 32.43 -13.75
CA MET A 239 -6.55 33.79 -14.08
C MET A 239 -6.17 34.54 -12.81
N ASP A 240 -4.93 34.99 -12.70
CA ASP A 240 -4.46 35.87 -11.63
C ASP A 240 -4.45 37.32 -12.17
N ILE A 241 -5.04 38.25 -11.42
CA ILE A 241 -5.07 39.68 -11.74
C ILE A 241 -4.39 40.44 -10.60
N THR A 242 -3.19 40.97 -10.88
CA THR A 242 -2.39 41.79 -9.97
C THR A 242 -2.79 43.24 -10.14
N ILE A 243 -3.18 43.90 -9.04
CA ILE A 243 -3.42 45.35 -9.01
C ILE A 243 -2.19 46.01 -8.38
N PRO A 244 -1.52 46.98 -9.02
CA PRO A 244 -0.42 47.71 -8.40
C PRO A 244 -0.94 48.52 -7.19
N PRO A 245 -0.18 48.62 -6.09
CA PRO A 245 -0.60 49.43 -4.95
C PRO A 245 -0.68 50.91 -5.33
N GLU A 246 -1.73 51.60 -4.87
CA GLU A 246 -1.82 53.07 -5.04
C GLU A 246 -0.58 53.75 -4.41
N PRO A 247 0.03 54.74 -5.09
CA PRO A 247 1.07 55.55 -4.48
C PRO A 247 0.48 56.35 -3.31
N PRO A 248 1.22 56.53 -2.20
CA PRO A 248 0.69 57.20 -1.01
C PRO A 248 0.31 58.65 -1.32
N GLN A 249 -0.92 59.02 -0.97
CA GLN A 249 -1.38 60.40 -1.07
C GLN A 249 -0.58 61.30 -0.12
N ASN A 250 -0.21 62.49 -0.59
CA ASN A 250 0.71 63.40 0.09
C ASN A 250 0.31 63.69 1.54
N ALA A 251 1.21 63.39 2.48
CA ALA A 251 1.34 64.17 3.72
C ALA A 251 2.19 65.41 3.43
N ASP A 252 1.86 66.54 4.03
CA ASP A 252 2.35 67.87 3.65
C ASP A 252 3.51 68.38 4.53
N ALA A 253 4.28 69.32 3.97
CA ALA A 253 5.21 70.28 4.61
C ALA A 253 6.46 69.80 5.41
N GLY A 254 7.63 70.25 4.93
CA GLY A 254 8.87 70.50 5.73
C GLY A 254 9.88 69.34 5.81
N ASP A 255 11.19 69.59 6.01
CA ASP A 255 11.93 70.86 6.06
C ASP A 255 13.43 70.67 5.65
N THR A 256 14.18 71.76 5.51
CA THR A 256 15.48 71.91 4.80
C THR A 256 16.72 71.13 5.27
N GLY A 257 17.68 70.92 4.33
CA GLY A 257 19.12 70.67 4.56
C GLY A 257 19.62 69.32 4.01
N GLY A 258 20.74 69.18 3.27
CA GLY A 258 21.90 70.05 3.05
C GLY A 258 23.09 69.59 3.92
N ASP A 259 24.28 69.23 3.42
CA ASP A 259 24.88 69.45 2.07
C ASP A 259 25.89 68.32 1.68
N GLU A 260 26.45 68.38 0.46
CA GLU A 260 27.42 67.45 -0.20
C GLU A 260 28.88 67.49 0.38
N PRO A 261 29.94 66.83 -0.18
CA PRO A 261 30.11 65.87 -1.32
C PRO A 261 30.84 64.53 -0.90
N VAL A 262 31.29 63.57 -1.74
CA VAL A 262 32.32 63.59 -2.82
C VAL A 262 32.32 62.32 -3.71
N GLU A 263 32.29 62.56 -5.03
CA GLU A 263 32.89 61.87 -6.22
C GLU A 263 32.98 60.32 -6.35
N GLY A 264 32.68 59.84 -7.57
CA GLY A 264 32.99 58.48 -8.03
C GLY A 264 32.26 58.05 -9.32
N GLU A 265 32.47 58.75 -10.45
CA GLU A 265 31.65 58.60 -11.67
C GLU A 265 32.43 58.23 -12.96
N GLU A 266 31.68 57.80 -13.99
CA GLU A 266 31.98 57.73 -15.44
C GLU A 266 32.88 56.63 -16.07
N THR A 267 32.20 55.74 -16.83
CA THR A 267 32.55 55.22 -18.19
C THR A 267 33.64 54.14 -18.40
N GLY A 268 33.51 53.32 -19.47
CA GLY A 268 34.62 52.46 -19.95
C GLY A 268 34.38 51.21 -20.83
N GLU A 269 33.64 51.30 -21.94
CA GLU A 269 33.87 50.57 -23.23
C GLU A 269 34.04 49.01 -23.29
N GLN A 270 34.34 48.53 -24.51
CA GLN A 270 34.26 47.14 -25.00
C GLN A 270 35.64 46.53 -25.40
N VAL A 271 35.72 45.19 -25.37
CA VAL A 271 36.39 44.31 -26.36
C VAL A 271 37.91 44.47 -26.65
N ALA A 272 38.69 43.56 -26.03
CA ALA A 272 39.68 42.63 -26.63
C ALA A 272 40.99 43.07 -27.37
N ALA A 273 41.92 42.08 -27.38
CA ALA A 273 42.92 41.71 -28.41
C ALA A 273 44.28 42.45 -28.57
N ALA A 274 45.38 41.68 -28.41
CA ALA A 274 46.62 41.62 -29.21
C ALA A 274 47.47 40.43 -28.65
N ASP A 275 47.90 39.40 -29.41
CA ASP A 275 48.89 39.31 -30.50
C ASP A 275 50.34 39.65 -30.08
N ALA A 276 51.40 38.92 -30.48
CA ALA A 276 51.60 37.65 -31.23
C ALA A 276 53.10 37.24 -31.16
N PRO A 277 53.63 36.20 -31.86
CA PRO A 277 53.04 34.95 -32.39
C PRO A 277 53.56 33.76 -31.50
N ASP A 278 54.16 32.62 -31.86
CA ASP A 278 54.55 31.82 -33.06
C ASP A 278 54.97 30.40 -32.53
N ALA A 279 55.04 29.25 -33.22
CA ALA A 279 54.75 28.84 -34.60
C ALA A 279 54.59 27.28 -34.68
N VAL A 280 54.02 26.76 -35.78
CA VAL A 280 54.07 25.35 -36.29
C VAL A 280 53.28 24.24 -35.53
N GLU A 281 52.64 23.39 -36.31
CA GLU A 281 51.79 22.22 -35.98
C GLU A 281 52.61 20.95 -35.61
N PRO A 282 52.05 19.95 -34.90
CA PRO A 282 51.23 18.92 -35.60
C PRO A 282 50.06 18.32 -34.77
N ALA A 283 49.31 17.42 -35.41
CA ALA A 283 48.22 16.62 -34.82
C ALA A 283 48.68 15.21 -34.34
N PRO A 284 47.75 14.24 -34.17
CA PRO A 284 47.27 13.73 -32.88
C PRO A 284 48.07 12.52 -32.31
N VAL A 285 47.80 12.15 -31.06
CA VAL A 285 48.41 10.98 -30.39
C VAL A 285 47.36 10.13 -29.67
N GLU A 286 47.12 8.93 -30.17
CA GLU A 286 46.54 7.79 -29.43
C GLU A 286 47.63 7.11 -28.58
N PRO A 287 47.28 6.27 -27.58
CA PRO A 287 48.26 5.72 -26.63
C PRO A 287 49.08 4.58 -27.23
N ASP A 288 50.34 4.44 -26.79
CA ASP A 288 50.98 3.13 -26.74
C ASP A 288 52.10 3.05 -25.67
N THR A 289 52.71 1.86 -25.57
CA THR A 289 53.24 1.25 -24.34
C THR A 289 54.76 0.99 -24.35
N VAL A 290 55.34 0.81 -23.14
CA VAL A 290 56.67 0.21 -22.83
C VAL A 290 57.92 0.83 -23.53
N PRO A 291 59.18 0.36 -23.25
CA PRO A 291 59.72 -0.35 -22.09
C PRO A 291 60.94 0.36 -21.44
N ASP A 292 61.45 -0.19 -20.33
CA ASP A 292 62.87 -0.58 -20.29
C ASP A 292 63.07 -1.80 -19.36
N ALA A 293 64.18 -2.51 -19.49
CA ALA A 293 64.47 -3.73 -18.73
C ALA A 293 65.98 -3.91 -18.50
N ASN A 294 66.36 -4.50 -17.36
CA ASN A 294 67.60 -5.24 -17.26
C ASN A 294 67.51 -6.38 -16.23
N ALA A 295 68.38 -7.38 -16.38
CA ALA A 295 68.53 -8.51 -15.47
C ALA A 295 70.01 -8.68 -15.08
N GLU A 296 70.25 -9.18 -13.88
CA GLU A 296 71.56 -9.65 -13.39
C GLU A 296 71.35 -10.88 -12.49
N ALA A 297 72.36 -11.73 -12.32
CA ALA A 297 72.21 -13.10 -11.85
C ALA A 297 73.41 -13.61 -11.02
N GLU A 298 73.28 -14.86 -10.52
CA GLU A 298 74.32 -15.69 -9.85
C GLU A 298 74.72 -15.32 -8.40
N PRO A 299 75.23 -16.27 -7.58
CA PRO A 299 74.84 -17.70 -7.48
C PRO A 299 74.82 -18.28 -6.02
N ASP A 300 74.61 -19.60 -5.96
CA ASP A 300 75.01 -20.60 -4.93
C ASP A 300 74.25 -20.81 -3.60
N ALA A 301 73.83 -22.09 -3.44
CA ALA A 301 73.72 -22.98 -2.25
C ALA A 301 72.99 -22.50 -0.95
N ASP A 302 72.19 -23.32 -0.27
CA ASP A 302 72.38 -24.76 0.00
C ASP A 302 71.06 -25.55 0.27
N ALA A 303 71.16 -26.89 0.23
CA ALA A 303 70.32 -27.93 0.82
C ALA A 303 68.80 -28.09 0.48
N ALA A 304 68.42 -29.36 0.27
CA ALA A 304 67.08 -29.95 0.31
C ALA A 304 67.22 -31.36 0.95
N PRO A 305 66.18 -32.22 1.08
CA PRO A 305 64.73 -32.04 1.31
C PRO A 305 64.30 -32.58 2.72
N PRO A 306 63.02 -32.53 3.15
CA PRO A 306 62.60 -32.98 4.49
C PRO A 306 62.39 -34.52 4.64
N PRO A 307 62.46 -35.09 5.87
CA PRO A 307 62.33 -36.53 6.11
C PRO A 307 61.01 -37.01 6.76
N GLU A 308 60.55 -38.17 6.30
CA GLU A 308 59.89 -39.24 7.10
C GLU A 308 60.93 -40.37 7.33
N PRO A 309 60.62 -41.55 7.95
CA PRO A 309 59.56 -41.95 8.88
C PRO A 309 60.24 -42.31 10.25
N ASP A 310 59.97 -43.32 11.10
CA ASP A 310 58.98 -44.41 11.22
C ASP A 310 58.89 -44.89 12.69
N GLU A 311 57.78 -45.55 13.09
CA GLU A 311 57.76 -46.89 13.69
C GLU A 311 56.32 -47.30 14.14
N ALA A 312 55.87 -48.46 13.65
CA ALA A 312 54.62 -49.15 14.00
C ALA A 312 54.95 -50.46 14.80
N PRO A 313 54.07 -51.48 14.99
CA PRO A 313 52.62 -51.64 14.78
C PRO A 313 51.89 -51.89 16.15
N ALA A 314 50.68 -52.44 16.33
CA ALA A 314 49.69 -53.20 15.54
C ALA A 314 48.27 -52.97 16.14
N ALA A 315 47.14 -53.63 15.80
CA ALA A 315 46.87 -54.83 14.99
C ALA A 315 45.42 -54.81 14.41
N THR A 316 44.95 -55.96 13.92
CA THR A 316 43.59 -56.29 13.44
C THR A 316 42.72 -56.91 14.58
N GLU A 317 41.42 -57.24 14.49
CA GLU A 317 40.52 -57.61 13.36
C GLU A 317 39.05 -57.12 13.56
N ASP A 318 38.35 -57.00 12.42
CA ASP A 318 36.92 -57.26 12.10
C ASP A 318 35.74 -57.05 13.10
N MET A 319 34.61 -56.55 12.57
CA MET A 319 33.27 -57.19 12.55
C MET A 319 32.15 -56.17 12.29
N ALA A 320 31.04 -56.61 11.67
CA ALA A 320 29.87 -55.78 11.37
C ALA A 320 28.55 -56.29 11.99
N ALA A 321 27.63 -55.35 12.18
CA ALA A 321 26.16 -55.50 12.26
C ALA A 321 25.47 -56.00 13.56
N GLN A 322 24.24 -55.46 13.73
CA GLN A 322 23.07 -55.92 14.50
C GLN A 322 22.95 -55.70 16.03
N THR A 323 21.72 -55.27 16.39
CA THR A 323 20.93 -55.48 17.63
C THR A 323 21.11 -54.61 18.89
N GLU A 324 19.93 -54.25 19.42
CA GLU A 324 19.54 -53.86 20.78
C GLU A 324 19.97 -54.90 21.87
N PRO A 325 19.98 -54.57 23.20
CA PRO A 325 18.75 -54.21 23.95
C PRO A 325 18.92 -53.23 25.14
N GLU A 326 17.86 -53.15 25.97
CA GLU A 326 17.69 -52.42 27.24
C GLU A 326 18.86 -52.48 28.25
N PRO A 327 18.84 -51.57 29.25
CA PRO A 327 18.78 -52.07 30.63
C PRO A 327 17.67 -51.45 31.50
N VAL A 328 17.35 -52.14 32.60
CA VAL A 328 16.26 -51.83 33.55
C VAL A 328 16.80 -51.73 35.00
N GLN A 329 16.04 -51.09 35.90
CA GLN A 329 16.21 -51.00 37.37
C GLN A 329 17.24 -49.95 37.89
N ALA A 330 17.16 -49.33 39.07
CA ALA A 330 16.11 -48.98 40.07
C ALA A 330 16.53 -49.24 41.54
N ASP A 331 16.51 -48.19 42.37
CA ASP A 331 16.41 -48.12 43.86
C ASP A 331 16.14 -46.61 44.21
N ALA A 332 15.32 -46.15 45.17
CA ALA A 332 14.98 -46.52 46.56
C ALA A 332 16.04 -46.08 47.60
N SER A 333 15.74 -45.56 48.81
CA SER A 333 14.51 -45.03 49.48
C SER A 333 14.93 -44.17 50.71
N ASP A 334 13.98 -43.41 51.31
CA ASP A 334 13.93 -42.81 52.68
C ASP A 334 13.98 -41.26 52.81
N ALA A 335 13.33 -40.60 53.80
CA ALA A 335 12.21 -40.96 54.70
C ALA A 335 11.70 -39.74 55.53
N ALA A 336 10.64 -39.97 56.33
CA ALA A 336 10.16 -39.21 57.51
C ALA A 336 9.19 -38.02 57.31
N ALA A 337 8.24 -37.88 58.25
CA ALA A 337 7.04 -37.03 58.21
C ALA A 337 6.88 -36.16 59.48
N LEU A 338 5.87 -35.27 59.54
CA LEU A 338 4.88 -35.16 60.65
C LEU A 338 3.85 -33.99 60.49
N ASP A 339 2.76 -34.08 61.28
CA ASP A 339 1.74 -33.08 61.67
C ASP A 339 0.60 -32.61 60.73
N GLU A 340 -0.48 -32.13 61.37
CA GLU A 340 -1.90 -31.91 60.96
C GLU A 340 -2.45 -30.67 61.76
N PRO A 341 -3.76 -30.27 61.80
CA PRO A 341 -4.94 -30.33 60.90
C PRO A 341 -5.49 -28.87 60.68
N PRO A 342 -6.81 -28.49 60.72
CA PRO A 342 -8.12 -29.07 60.31
C PRO A 342 -8.90 -28.10 59.34
N ALA A 343 -10.23 -28.12 59.16
CA ALA A 343 -11.14 -29.13 58.55
C ALA A 343 -12.60 -28.59 58.43
N ALA A 344 -13.32 -28.92 57.33
CA ALA A 344 -14.81 -28.98 57.20
C ALA A 344 -15.64 -27.64 57.36
N PRO A 345 -16.99 -27.59 57.16
CA PRO A 345 -17.99 -28.65 56.85
C PRO A 345 -18.96 -28.33 55.67
N SER A 346 -20.17 -28.92 55.66
CA SER A 346 -20.98 -29.23 54.45
C SER A 346 -22.50 -28.96 54.54
N ALA A 347 -23.19 -29.18 53.41
CA ALA A 347 -24.57 -29.72 53.23
C ALA A 347 -25.82 -28.80 53.13
N ASP A 348 -26.59 -28.97 52.04
CA ASP A 348 -27.92 -29.63 51.95
C ASP A 348 -28.16 -30.05 50.47
N ARG A 349 -28.71 -31.21 50.08
CA ARG A 349 -30.12 -31.72 50.11
C ARG A 349 -31.09 -30.91 49.23
N ASP A 350 -31.98 -31.49 48.40
CA ASP A 350 -32.31 -32.88 47.96
C ASP A 350 -33.07 -32.77 46.58
N THR A 351 -33.51 -33.76 45.79
CA THR A 351 -33.79 -35.23 45.96
C THR A 351 -33.67 -36.00 44.60
N SER A 352 -33.92 -37.32 44.58
CA SER A 352 -33.90 -38.26 43.42
C SER A 352 -35.33 -38.63 42.89
N PRO A 353 -35.60 -39.71 42.08
CA PRO A 353 -34.77 -40.64 41.26
C PRO A 353 -35.39 -41.09 39.88
N MET A 354 -34.73 -42.11 39.25
CA MET A 354 -35.22 -43.10 38.24
C MET A 354 -35.21 -42.71 36.73
N THR A 355 -34.78 -43.52 35.76
CA THR A 355 -34.04 -44.83 35.64
C THR A 355 -33.64 -45.01 34.14
N GLY A 356 -32.70 -45.85 33.69
CA GLY A 356 -31.76 -46.79 34.33
C GLY A 356 -31.44 -48.04 33.46
N ALA A 357 -30.23 -48.62 33.55
CA ALA A 357 -29.71 -49.84 32.86
C ALA A 357 -29.52 -49.78 31.31
N GLU A 358 -28.74 -50.66 30.65
CA GLU A 358 -27.36 -51.18 30.89
C GLU A 358 -26.82 -51.92 29.62
N ASN A 359 -25.48 -52.03 29.49
CA ASN A 359 -24.71 -53.01 28.68
C ASN A 359 -24.95 -53.23 27.14
N ALA A 360 -23.98 -52.75 26.36
CA ALA A 360 -23.06 -53.51 25.47
C ALA A 360 -23.54 -54.59 24.45
N GLY A 361 -23.04 -54.48 23.20
CA GLY A 361 -22.37 -55.62 22.54
C GLY A 361 -22.67 -55.92 21.05
N SER A 362 -21.59 -56.01 20.24
CA SER A 362 -21.41 -56.83 19.02
C SER A 362 -22.36 -56.72 17.80
N ASP A 363 -21.79 -56.22 16.69
CA ASP A 363 -22.05 -56.68 15.29
C ASP A 363 -21.66 -58.18 15.15
N PRO A 364 -22.22 -58.98 14.20
CA PRO A 364 -21.91 -58.80 12.77
C PRO A 364 -23.04 -59.13 11.75
N ASN A 365 -23.30 -58.19 10.83
CA ASN A 365 -23.39 -58.37 9.36
C ASN A 365 -24.31 -59.46 8.73
N ALA A 366 -25.41 -59.07 8.05
CA ALA A 366 -25.62 -59.30 6.58
C ALA A 366 -27.04 -59.01 5.99
N ARG A 367 -27.11 -57.99 5.10
CA ARG A 367 -27.92 -57.86 3.84
C ARG A 367 -29.47 -57.70 3.83
N SER A 368 -29.89 -56.66 3.08
CA SER A 368 -31.19 -56.42 2.38
C SER A 368 -32.46 -56.24 3.24
N ASP A 369 -33.38 -55.30 2.95
CA ASP A 369 -33.62 -54.48 1.74
C ASP A 369 -33.76 -52.97 2.05
N ALA A 370 -33.79 -52.12 0.99
CA ALA A 370 -33.85 -50.67 1.10
C ALA A 370 -35.26 -50.08 0.92
N ALA A 371 -35.67 -49.15 1.81
CA ALA A 371 -36.77 -48.22 1.59
C ALA A 371 -36.61 -46.94 2.43
N THR A 372 -36.58 -45.80 1.76
CA THR A 372 -36.93 -44.42 2.19
C THR A 372 -36.75 -44.03 3.67
N THR A 373 -35.78 -43.16 3.94
CA THR A 373 -35.79 -42.24 5.09
C THR A 373 -35.83 -40.79 4.61
N GLU A 374 -36.74 -39.98 5.18
CA GLU A 374 -36.81 -38.53 4.95
C GLU A 374 -35.66 -37.82 5.68
N PRO A 375 -35.13 -36.70 5.15
CA PRO A 375 -34.20 -35.85 5.89
C PRO A 375 -34.93 -35.13 7.04
N PRO A 376 -34.30 -34.97 8.22
CA PRO A 376 -34.94 -34.35 9.38
C PRO A 376 -35.20 -32.85 9.18
N ALA A 377 -36.21 -32.34 9.91
CA ALA A 377 -36.76 -31.00 9.71
C ALA A 377 -35.72 -29.87 9.87
N ARG A 378 -35.72 -28.95 8.89
CA ARG A 378 -34.96 -27.71 8.94
C ARG A 378 -35.57 -26.78 9.99
N ASN A 379 -34.74 -26.10 10.78
CA ASN A 379 -35.19 -25.26 11.89
C ASN A 379 -35.97 -24.02 11.38
N GLU A 380 -37.31 -24.04 11.50
CA GLU A 380 -38.23 -23.04 10.90
C GLU A 380 -38.23 -21.67 11.60
N ALA A 381 -37.39 -21.45 12.61
CA ALA A 381 -37.34 -20.21 13.40
C ALA A 381 -36.47 -19.08 12.81
N ALA A 382 -36.03 -19.18 11.55
CA ALA A 382 -35.10 -18.23 10.92
C ALA A 382 -35.72 -17.32 9.83
N PHE A 383 -37.02 -17.43 9.54
CA PHE A 383 -37.71 -16.62 8.53
C PHE A 383 -39.01 -15.99 9.06
N ALA A 384 -38.86 -15.00 9.94
CA ALA A 384 -39.91 -13.99 10.16
C ALA A 384 -39.75 -12.87 9.12
N PRO A 385 -40.82 -12.38 8.46
CA PRO A 385 -40.70 -11.35 7.44
C PRO A 385 -40.39 -9.98 8.07
N ILE A 386 -39.28 -9.35 7.67
CA ILE A 386 -39.02 -7.93 7.93
C ILE A 386 -39.92 -7.12 6.97
N ALA A 387 -41.18 -6.97 7.36
CA ALA A 387 -42.24 -6.34 6.56
C ALA A 387 -42.86 -5.11 7.25
N GLU A 388 -42.06 -4.38 8.04
CA GLU A 388 -42.35 -3.03 8.54
C GLU A 388 -41.01 -2.27 8.67
N GLY A 389 -40.81 -1.21 7.88
CA GLY A 389 -39.58 -0.40 7.92
C GLY A 389 -39.15 0.28 6.63
N GLY A 390 -39.56 -0.22 5.45
CA GLY A 390 -39.35 0.48 4.18
C GLY A 390 -40.21 1.77 4.10
N PRO A 391 -39.72 2.86 3.49
CA PRO A 391 -40.53 4.06 3.29
C PRO A 391 -41.68 3.75 2.34
N THR A 392 -42.91 3.75 2.87
CA THR A 392 -44.11 3.57 2.06
C THR A 392 -44.25 4.72 1.06
N LEU A 393 -44.31 4.38 -0.24
CA LEU A 393 -44.66 5.34 -1.27
C LEU A 393 -46.00 5.98 -0.92
N THR A 394 -46.04 7.31 -0.90
CA THR A 394 -47.28 8.04 -0.61
C THR A 394 -48.31 7.76 -1.69
N PRO A 395 -49.59 7.48 -1.34
CA PRO A 395 -50.66 7.33 -2.32
C PRO A 395 -50.71 8.55 -3.25
N GLY A 396 -50.60 8.30 -4.56
CA GLY A 396 -50.46 9.34 -5.59
C GLY A 396 -49.01 9.59 -6.08
N ALA A 397 -47.98 9.00 -5.46
CA ALA A 397 -46.62 9.01 -6.01
C ALA A 397 -46.55 8.22 -7.34
N GLU A 398 -47.28 7.11 -7.44
CA GLU A 398 -47.43 6.30 -8.65
C GLU A 398 -48.22 7.05 -9.74
N ASP A 399 -49.28 7.77 -9.38
CA ASP A 399 -50.02 8.62 -10.32
C ASP A 399 -49.15 9.78 -10.81
N ALA A 400 -48.38 10.43 -9.92
CA ALA A 400 -47.43 11.47 -10.29
C ALA A 400 -46.27 10.92 -11.17
N MET A 401 -45.87 9.67 -10.97
CA MET A 401 -44.89 9.00 -11.84
C MET A 401 -45.51 8.62 -13.19
N ALA A 402 -46.78 8.18 -13.23
CA ALA A 402 -47.51 7.93 -14.47
C ALA A 402 -47.79 9.22 -15.25
N GLU A 403 -48.08 10.33 -14.57
CA GLU A 403 -48.24 11.66 -15.15
C GLU A 403 -46.91 12.15 -15.76
N ARG A 404 -45.78 12.03 -15.04
CA ARG A 404 -44.43 12.34 -15.56
C ARG A 404 -43.99 11.40 -16.68
N LEU A 405 -44.37 10.12 -16.64
CA LEU A 405 -44.09 9.17 -17.72
C LEU A 405 -44.93 9.53 -18.96
N ALA A 406 -46.18 9.92 -18.79
CA ALA A 406 -47.02 10.43 -19.87
C ALA A 406 -46.51 11.79 -20.40
N GLU A 407 -45.98 12.65 -19.55
CA GLU A 407 -45.42 13.96 -19.91
C GLU A 407 -44.08 13.84 -20.66
N SER A 408 -43.20 12.92 -20.25
CA SER A 408 -41.99 12.57 -21.00
C SER A 408 -42.29 11.81 -22.30
N VAL A 409 -43.33 10.98 -22.35
CA VAL A 409 -43.83 10.38 -23.61
C VAL A 409 -44.42 11.44 -24.56
N ARG A 410 -45.14 12.44 -24.04
CA ARG A 410 -45.59 13.61 -24.83
C ARG A 410 -44.40 14.41 -25.37
N ALA A 411 -43.40 14.68 -24.53
CA ALA A 411 -42.20 15.43 -24.92
C ALA A 411 -41.34 14.68 -25.96
N ALA A 412 -41.20 13.36 -25.83
CA ALA A 412 -40.54 12.51 -26.83
C ALA A 412 -41.33 12.44 -28.16
N GLY A 413 -42.67 12.41 -28.06
CA GLY A 413 -43.56 12.44 -29.22
C GLY A 413 -43.55 13.75 -30.01
N ASP A 414 -43.07 14.85 -29.43
CA ASP A 414 -43.00 16.18 -30.06
C ASP A 414 -41.63 16.47 -30.73
N GLN A 415 -40.65 15.57 -30.57
CA GLN A 415 -39.35 15.63 -31.30
C GLN A 415 -39.18 14.51 -32.35
N GLY A 416 -40.06 13.51 -32.37
CA GLY A 416 -40.23 12.61 -33.51
C GLY A 416 -41.10 13.28 -34.58
N GLY A 417 -40.54 13.55 -35.76
CA GLY A 417 -41.28 14.20 -36.85
C GLY A 417 -42.57 13.46 -37.22
N ALA A 418 -43.70 14.17 -37.23
CA ALA A 418 -45.04 13.60 -37.38
C ALA A 418 -45.41 13.19 -38.82
N GLU A 419 -44.59 12.35 -39.46
CA GLU A 419 -44.82 11.80 -40.81
C GLU A 419 -44.84 10.26 -40.87
N ASP A 420 -45.13 9.56 -39.76
CA ASP A 420 -45.96 8.34 -39.86
C ASP A 420 -46.62 7.94 -38.52
N GLY A 421 -47.79 7.29 -38.60
CA GLY A 421 -48.69 7.05 -37.45
C GLY A 421 -48.29 5.93 -36.48
N ILE A 422 -47.05 5.92 -35.98
CA ILE A 422 -46.54 4.86 -35.07
C ILE A 422 -46.81 5.23 -33.61
N ALA A 423 -47.85 4.64 -33.02
CA ALA A 423 -48.06 4.69 -31.58
C ALA A 423 -46.92 3.96 -30.83
N VAL A 424 -46.25 4.66 -29.91
CA VAL A 424 -45.25 4.11 -28.98
C VAL A 424 -45.89 3.95 -27.60
N VAL A 425 -45.60 2.84 -26.92
CA VAL A 425 -46.17 2.52 -25.60
C VAL A 425 -45.06 2.16 -24.62
N SER A 426 -44.83 3.04 -23.63
CA SER A 426 -43.76 2.91 -22.64
C SER A 426 -44.20 2.15 -21.38
N LEU A 427 -43.39 1.18 -20.95
CA LEU A 427 -43.57 0.42 -19.70
C LEU A 427 -42.36 0.65 -18.78
N GLY A 428 -42.59 1.24 -17.61
CA GLY A 428 -41.53 1.54 -16.63
C GLY A 428 -41.41 0.50 -15.52
N PHE A 429 -40.16 0.21 -15.10
CA PHE A 429 -39.79 -0.70 -14.01
C PHE A 429 -38.73 -0.02 -13.14
N SER A 430 -39.08 0.38 -11.92
CA SER A 430 -38.28 1.25 -11.05
C SER A 430 -37.60 0.49 -9.91
N TRP A 431 -36.28 0.65 -9.80
CA TRP A 431 -35.45 -0.05 -8.81
C TRP A 431 -34.82 0.91 -7.80
N ASP A 432 -34.53 0.38 -6.62
CA ASP A 432 -33.76 1.00 -5.53
C ASP A 432 -32.24 0.83 -5.72
N LEU A 433 -31.83 -0.23 -6.42
CA LEU A 433 -30.45 -0.63 -6.65
C LEU A 433 -30.16 -0.91 -8.14
N PRO A 434 -28.89 -0.84 -8.59
CA PRO A 434 -28.50 -1.22 -9.94
C PRO A 434 -28.92 -2.66 -10.26
N THR A 435 -29.76 -2.82 -11.29
CA THR A 435 -30.42 -4.08 -11.64
C THR A 435 -30.21 -4.35 -13.12
N ALA A 436 -29.83 -5.58 -13.47
CA ALA A 436 -29.61 -6.04 -14.83
C ALA A 436 -30.93 -6.51 -15.47
N ALA A 437 -31.08 -6.35 -16.79
CA ALA A 437 -32.30 -6.70 -17.51
C ALA A 437 -32.04 -7.63 -18.71
N ALA A 438 -33.02 -8.46 -19.07
CA ALA A 438 -33.12 -9.18 -20.33
C ALA A 438 -34.55 -9.07 -20.89
N VAL A 439 -34.68 -8.89 -22.21
CA VAL A 439 -35.96 -8.72 -22.90
C VAL A 439 -35.95 -9.46 -24.23
N PHE A 440 -36.89 -10.40 -24.42
CA PHE A 440 -36.90 -11.33 -25.55
C PHE A 440 -38.32 -11.85 -25.84
N ARG A 441 -38.51 -12.55 -26.96
CA ARG A 441 -39.79 -13.21 -27.30
C ARG A 441 -39.67 -14.72 -27.26
N ARG A 442 -40.67 -15.38 -26.67
CA ARG A 442 -40.76 -16.84 -26.53
C ARG A 442 -42.21 -17.26 -26.34
N ALA A 443 -42.63 -18.37 -26.96
CA ALA A 443 -44.01 -18.90 -26.93
C ALA A 443 -45.13 -17.87 -27.28
N GLY A 444 -44.81 -16.83 -28.08
CA GLY A 444 -45.73 -15.73 -28.42
C GLY A 444 -45.80 -14.59 -27.38
N TYR A 445 -45.25 -14.80 -26.18
CA TYR A 445 -45.09 -13.77 -25.15
C TYR A 445 -43.85 -12.90 -25.43
N LEU A 446 -43.91 -11.65 -24.96
CA LEU A 446 -42.75 -10.83 -24.68
C LEU A 446 -42.39 -11.05 -23.20
N TRP A 447 -41.14 -11.40 -22.93
CA TRP A 447 -40.60 -11.60 -21.59
C TRP A 447 -39.70 -10.42 -21.22
N VAL A 448 -39.79 -9.99 -19.97
CA VAL A 448 -38.91 -9.01 -19.32
C VAL A 448 -38.43 -9.67 -18.03
N VAL A 449 -37.11 -9.85 -17.88
CA VAL A 449 -36.47 -10.57 -16.77
C VAL A 449 -35.43 -9.67 -16.12
N PHE A 450 -35.45 -9.59 -14.79
CA PHE A 450 -34.48 -8.86 -13.98
C PHE A 450 -33.79 -9.78 -12.96
N ASP A 451 -32.53 -9.49 -12.65
CA ASP A 451 -31.68 -10.29 -11.75
C ASP A 451 -31.92 -10.05 -10.24
N ARG A 452 -32.92 -9.23 -9.90
CA ARG A 452 -33.41 -8.96 -8.53
C ARG A 452 -34.91 -9.23 -8.41
N PHE A 453 -35.39 -9.51 -7.21
CA PHE A 453 -36.81 -9.72 -6.90
C PHE A 453 -37.52 -8.41 -6.47
N GLN A 454 -38.67 -8.12 -7.08
CA GLN A 454 -39.62 -7.07 -6.70
C GLN A 454 -41.04 -7.51 -7.12
N GLU A 455 -42.09 -7.11 -6.41
CA GLU A 455 -43.46 -7.27 -6.88
C GLU A 455 -43.86 -6.10 -7.79
N VAL A 456 -44.38 -6.39 -8.97
CA VAL A 456 -44.63 -5.39 -10.03
C VAL A 456 -46.12 -5.06 -10.13
N ASP A 457 -46.51 -3.79 -10.18
CA ASP A 457 -47.92 -3.42 -10.42
C ASP A 457 -48.35 -3.73 -11.86
N LEU A 458 -48.84 -4.95 -12.04
CA LEU A 458 -49.47 -5.46 -13.26
C LEU A 458 -50.67 -4.59 -13.70
N SER A 459 -51.31 -3.86 -12.77
CA SER A 459 -52.41 -2.95 -13.08
C SER A 459 -51.92 -1.66 -13.73
N LEU A 460 -50.83 -1.04 -13.24
CA LEU A 460 -50.14 0.09 -13.89
C LEU A 460 -49.59 -0.33 -15.24
N LEU A 461 -48.90 -1.46 -15.35
CA LEU A 461 -48.40 -1.96 -16.65
C LEU A 461 -49.54 -2.18 -17.67
N ARG A 462 -50.72 -2.61 -17.22
CA ARG A 462 -51.90 -2.74 -18.09
C ARG A 462 -52.57 -1.39 -18.42
N ARG A 463 -52.49 -0.38 -17.54
CA ARG A 463 -52.93 1.01 -17.81
C ARG A 463 -52.01 1.69 -18.82
N SER A 464 -50.71 1.75 -18.53
CA SER A 464 -49.68 2.34 -19.42
C SER A 464 -49.57 1.59 -20.74
N GLY A 465 -49.75 0.26 -20.72
CA GLY A 465 -49.74 -0.61 -21.90
C GLY A 465 -50.97 -0.53 -22.81
N ALA A 466 -51.93 0.37 -22.56
CA ALA A 466 -53.25 0.36 -23.19
C ALA A 466 -53.20 0.31 -24.73
N GLY A 467 -54.00 -0.59 -25.32
CA GLY A 467 -54.08 -0.78 -26.77
C GLY A 467 -53.00 -1.66 -27.40
N VAL A 468 -51.82 -1.79 -26.77
CA VAL A 468 -50.71 -2.64 -27.25
C VAL A 468 -50.55 -3.91 -26.40
N VAL A 469 -50.60 -3.79 -25.07
CA VAL A 469 -50.54 -4.93 -24.12
C VAL A 469 -51.94 -5.51 -23.92
N ARG A 470 -52.06 -6.84 -24.00
CA ARG A 470 -53.34 -7.58 -23.89
C ARG A 470 -53.44 -8.33 -22.56
N SER A 471 -52.44 -9.14 -22.24
CA SER A 471 -52.19 -9.73 -20.92
C SER A 471 -50.80 -9.37 -20.43
N VAL A 472 -50.65 -9.27 -19.11
CA VAL A 472 -49.37 -9.12 -18.40
C VAL A 472 -49.50 -9.87 -17.09
N GLU A 473 -48.48 -10.64 -16.73
CA GLU A 473 -48.42 -11.43 -15.50
C GLU A 473 -46.96 -11.58 -15.02
N GLN A 474 -46.77 -11.70 -13.71
CA GLN A 474 -45.47 -11.96 -13.10
C GLN A 474 -45.34 -13.45 -12.78
N VAL A 475 -44.27 -14.08 -13.27
CA VAL A 475 -43.95 -15.47 -12.97
C VAL A 475 -42.97 -15.49 -11.80
N ARG A 476 -43.35 -16.10 -10.67
CA ARG A 476 -42.43 -16.31 -9.54
C ARG A 476 -41.57 -17.54 -9.80
N ILE A 477 -40.25 -17.35 -9.95
CA ILE A 477 -39.26 -18.42 -10.02
C ILE A 477 -38.11 -18.08 -9.06
N GLY A 478 -37.97 -18.89 -8.01
CA GLY A 478 -37.05 -18.63 -6.90
C GLY A 478 -37.42 -17.37 -6.08
N PRO A 479 -36.59 -17.01 -5.10
CA PRO A 479 -36.78 -15.85 -4.23
C PRO A 479 -36.11 -14.56 -4.75
N SER A 480 -35.37 -14.63 -5.86
CA SER A 480 -34.29 -13.68 -6.17
C SER A 480 -34.40 -12.95 -7.52
N SER A 481 -35.38 -13.27 -8.37
CA SER A 481 -35.49 -12.69 -9.73
C SER A 481 -36.93 -12.26 -10.07
N THR A 482 -37.07 -11.30 -10.99
CA THR A 482 -38.37 -10.77 -11.41
C THR A 482 -38.63 -11.07 -12.87
N LEU A 483 -39.60 -11.92 -13.16
CA LEU A 483 -39.99 -12.28 -14.52
C LEU A 483 -41.40 -11.76 -14.80
N VAL A 484 -41.55 -10.86 -15.77
CA VAL A 484 -42.85 -10.39 -16.26
C VAL A 484 -43.00 -10.85 -17.71
N ARG A 485 -44.06 -11.61 -17.99
CA ARG A 485 -44.42 -12.02 -19.35
C ARG A 485 -45.73 -11.37 -19.79
N MET A 486 -45.81 -10.97 -21.05
CA MET A 486 -46.95 -10.22 -21.59
C MET A 486 -47.25 -10.56 -23.04
N THR A 487 -48.55 -10.61 -23.38
CA THR A 487 -48.98 -10.70 -24.79
C THR A 487 -49.23 -9.31 -25.35
N THR A 488 -48.73 -9.08 -26.56
CA THR A 488 -48.69 -7.75 -27.20
C THR A 488 -49.30 -7.80 -28.60
N ALA A 489 -49.71 -6.66 -29.14
CA ALA A 489 -50.24 -6.55 -30.49
C ALA A 489 -49.18 -6.99 -31.53
N PRO A 490 -49.55 -7.71 -32.61
CA PRO A 490 -48.60 -8.18 -33.63
C PRO A 490 -47.76 -7.05 -34.24
N GLY A 491 -46.47 -7.30 -34.41
CA GLY A 491 -45.51 -6.36 -34.98
C GLY A 491 -44.95 -5.31 -34.01
N TYR A 492 -45.49 -5.17 -32.79
CA TYR A 492 -44.89 -4.33 -31.75
C TYR A 492 -43.72 -5.06 -31.09
N ASN A 493 -42.57 -4.41 -31.01
CA ASN A 493 -41.36 -4.93 -30.38
C ASN A 493 -40.68 -3.83 -29.53
N PRO A 494 -39.92 -4.21 -28.49
CA PRO A 494 -39.26 -3.28 -27.58
C PRO A 494 -38.06 -2.56 -28.23
N SER A 495 -37.88 -1.29 -27.89
CA SER A 495 -36.56 -0.71 -27.57
C SER A 495 -36.46 -0.56 -26.05
N LEU A 496 -35.26 -0.38 -25.52
CA LEU A 496 -35.05 -0.11 -24.10
C LEU A 496 -34.35 1.24 -23.93
N ARG A 497 -34.71 1.95 -22.86
CA ARG A 497 -33.94 3.09 -22.34
C ARG A 497 -33.88 3.04 -20.82
N ARG A 498 -32.94 3.78 -20.24
CA ARG A 498 -32.70 3.82 -18.80
C ARG A 498 -32.58 5.26 -18.32
N ASP A 499 -33.28 5.57 -17.23
CA ASP A 499 -33.25 6.86 -16.55
C ASP A 499 -32.88 6.63 -15.08
N GLY A 500 -31.58 6.75 -14.77
CA GLY A 500 -31.01 6.36 -13.48
C GLY A 500 -31.23 4.86 -13.15
N LEU A 501 -32.20 4.58 -12.29
CA LEU A 501 -32.61 3.23 -11.87
C LEU A 501 -33.99 2.82 -12.42
N LEU A 502 -34.62 3.66 -13.24
CA LEU A 502 -35.81 3.31 -14.01
C LEU A 502 -35.39 2.66 -15.33
N TRP A 503 -35.75 1.38 -15.51
CA TRP A 503 -35.76 0.75 -16.83
C TRP A 503 -37.09 1.10 -17.53
N VAL A 504 -37.03 1.50 -18.80
CA VAL A 504 -38.23 1.72 -19.62
C VAL A 504 -38.15 0.87 -20.89
N VAL A 505 -39.22 0.12 -21.14
CA VAL A 505 -39.40 -0.71 -22.33
C VAL A 505 -40.42 -0.02 -23.24
N ASP A 506 -39.96 0.53 -24.36
CA ASP A 506 -40.78 1.25 -25.32
C ASP A 506 -41.23 0.31 -26.44
N LEU A 507 -42.53 0.00 -26.48
CA LEU A 507 -43.13 -0.90 -27.46
C LEU A 507 -43.60 -0.12 -28.69
N MET A 508 -43.00 -0.40 -29.86
CA MET A 508 -43.32 0.26 -31.13
C MET A 508 -43.29 -0.74 -32.30
N ARG A 509 -43.86 -0.37 -33.46
CA ARG A 509 -43.83 -1.24 -34.66
C ARG A 509 -42.44 -1.26 -35.30
N ARG A 510 -41.64 -2.28 -34.98
CA ARG A 510 -40.27 -2.50 -35.49
C ARG A 510 -39.95 -4.01 -35.52
N PRO A 511 -38.94 -4.49 -36.28
CA PRO A 511 -38.40 -5.82 -36.06
C PRO A 511 -37.80 -5.97 -34.66
N LEU A 512 -37.86 -7.17 -34.07
CA LEU A 512 -37.13 -7.48 -32.85
C LEU A 512 -35.63 -7.57 -33.18
N ARG A 513 -34.85 -6.61 -32.68
CA ARG A 513 -33.38 -6.57 -32.75
C ARG A 513 -32.86 -5.76 -31.54
N PRO A 514 -31.69 -6.10 -30.99
CA PRO A 514 -31.00 -5.26 -30.02
C PRO A 514 -30.45 -4.00 -30.72
N GLU A 515 -29.95 -3.06 -29.94
CA GLU A 515 -29.24 -1.88 -30.47
C GLU A 515 -27.76 -2.20 -30.75
N ARG A 516 -27.20 -3.18 -30.04
CA ARG A 516 -25.84 -3.71 -30.21
C ARG A 516 -25.87 -5.24 -30.16
N PRO A 517 -25.51 -5.95 -31.25
CA PRO A 517 -25.41 -7.40 -31.22
C PRO A 517 -24.19 -7.83 -30.40
N ILE A 518 -24.39 -8.75 -29.46
CA ILE A 518 -23.32 -9.37 -28.68
C ILE A 518 -22.55 -10.31 -29.61
N ARG A 519 -21.22 -10.16 -29.68
CA ARG A 519 -20.35 -11.11 -30.38
C ARG A 519 -20.32 -12.41 -29.57
N ILE A 520 -20.55 -13.53 -30.25
CA ILE A 520 -20.47 -14.87 -29.68
C ILE A 520 -19.18 -15.49 -30.20
N GLN A 521 -18.26 -15.85 -29.31
CA GLN A 521 -16.97 -16.44 -29.66
C GLN A 521 -17.01 -17.93 -29.36
N ALA A 522 -16.70 -18.75 -30.36
CA ALA A 522 -16.36 -20.15 -30.15
C ALA A 522 -14.89 -20.23 -29.73
N GLN A 523 -14.62 -20.88 -28.59
CA GLN A 523 -13.28 -21.32 -28.22
C GLN A 523 -13.30 -22.85 -28.33
N GLU A 524 -12.72 -23.37 -29.40
CA GLU A 524 -12.68 -24.82 -29.69
C GLU A 524 -11.59 -25.51 -28.84
N GLU A 525 -10.39 -24.90 -28.76
CA GLU A 525 -9.27 -25.36 -27.94
C GLU A 525 -9.30 -24.63 -26.58
N SER A 526 -9.42 -25.38 -25.47
CA SER A 526 -9.66 -24.79 -24.14
C SER A 526 -9.29 -25.79 -23.02
N PRO A 527 -8.77 -25.36 -21.85
CA PRO A 527 -8.34 -26.26 -20.76
C PRO A 527 -9.39 -27.25 -20.23
N VAL A 528 -10.67 -27.02 -20.52
CA VAL A 528 -11.83 -27.83 -20.11
C VAL A 528 -12.64 -28.37 -21.29
N GLY A 529 -12.07 -28.32 -22.50
CA GLY A 529 -12.75 -28.57 -23.77
C GLY A 529 -13.56 -27.36 -24.28
N ALA A 530 -14.11 -27.52 -25.48
CA ALA A 530 -14.73 -26.45 -26.26
C ALA A 530 -15.90 -25.73 -25.56
N ARG A 531 -16.02 -24.41 -25.76
CA ARG A 531 -17.02 -23.55 -25.10
C ARG A 531 -17.45 -22.33 -25.93
N LEU A 532 -18.49 -21.63 -25.47
CA LEU A 532 -18.92 -20.35 -26.03
C LEU A 532 -18.68 -19.20 -25.03
N LEU A 533 -17.85 -18.23 -25.43
CA LEU A 533 -17.57 -17.00 -24.69
C LEU A 533 -18.44 -15.84 -25.21
N LEU A 534 -19.02 -15.09 -24.28
CA LEU A 534 -19.94 -13.97 -24.52
C LEU A 534 -19.38 -12.70 -23.85
N PRO A 535 -18.42 -11.98 -24.46
CA PRO A 535 -17.82 -10.78 -23.87
C PRO A 535 -18.87 -9.68 -23.66
N VAL A 536 -19.22 -9.44 -22.39
CA VAL A 536 -20.18 -8.44 -21.91
C VAL A 536 -19.69 -7.90 -20.57
N VAL A 537 -19.71 -6.59 -20.38
CA VAL A 537 -19.20 -5.99 -19.13
C VAL A 537 -20.30 -6.01 -18.08
N GLU A 538 -19.97 -6.53 -16.88
CA GLU A 538 -20.91 -6.68 -15.76
C GLU A 538 -22.16 -7.50 -16.15
N GLY A 539 -21.95 -8.81 -16.35
CA GLY A 539 -23.04 -9.77 -16.47
C GLY A 539 -23.87 -9.82 -15.18
N GLY A 540 -25.20 -9.81 -15.30
CA GLY A 540 -26.10 -10.04 -14.18
C GLY A 540 -26.06 -11.49 -13.69
N ARG A 541 -26.84 -11.81 -12.65
CA ARG A 541 -26.98 -13.21 -12.21
C ARG A 541 -27.73 -14.04 -13.25
N VAL A 542 -27.20 -15.22 -13.60
CA VAL A 542 -27.90 -16.17 -14.49
C VAL A 542 -29.19 -16.64 -13.82
N VAL A 543 -30.31 -16.49 -14.51
CA VAL A 543 -31.65 -16.90 -14.05
C VAL A 543 -32.05 -18.16 -14.82
N PRO A 544 -32.12 -19.34 -14.18
CA PRO A 544 -32.72 -20.53 -14.77
C PRO A 544 -34.25 -20.38 -14.74
N VAL A 545 -34.88 -20.44 -15.92
CA VAL A 545 -36.31 -20.25 -16.13
C VAL A 545 -36.93 -21.54 -16.62
N ARG A 546 -38.13 -21.88 -16.13
CA ARG A 546 -38.97 -22.94 -16.70
C ARG A 546 -40.17 -22.30 -17.40
N ASP A 547 -40.41 -22.65 -18.65
CA ASP A 547 -41.52 -22.07 -19.44
C ASP A 547 -42.87 -22.66 -18.97
N PRO A 548 -43.85 -21.85 -18.53
CA PRO A 548 -45.14 -22.36 -18.09
C PRO A 548 -46.04 -22.92 -19.22
N GLU A 549 -45.80 -22.56 -20.49
CA GLU A 549 -46.56 -23.10 -21.64
C GLU A 549 -45.88 -24.33 -22.26
N LEU A 550 -44.56 -24.30 -22.36
CA LEU A 550 -43.76 -25.33 -23.05
C LEU A 550 -43.21 -26.40 -22.10
N GLY A 551 -43.06 -26.09 -20.81
CA GLY A 551 -42.66 -27.03 -19.75
C GLY A 551 -41.15 -27.33 -19.68
N ASP A 552 -40.36 -26.85 -20.63
CA ASP A 552 -38.90 -26.98 -20.71
C ASP A 552 -38.16 -25.88 -19.92
N GLN A 553 -36.85 -26.03 -19.78
CA GLN A 553 -35.98 -25.10 -19.05
C GLN A 553 -35.05 -24.35 -20.01
N PHE A 554 -34.72 -23.11 -19.65
CA PHE A 554 -33.78 -22.27 -20.38
C PHE A 554 -33.09 -21.29 -19.43
N PHE A 555 -31.89 -20.84 -19.79
CA PHE A 555 -31.13 -19.86 -19.02
C PHE A 555 -31.33 -18.45 -19.60
N VAL A 556 -31.38 -17.46 -18.71
CA VAL A 556 -31.40 -16.05 -19.07
C VAL A 556 -30.24 -15.37 -18.36
N LEU A 557 -29.45 -14.58 -19.08
CA LEU A 557 -28.44 -13.69 -18.51
C LEU A 557 -28.87 -12.23 -18.74
N PRO A 558 -29.44 -11.58 -17.71
CA PRO A 558 -29.68 -10.14 -17.70
C PRO A 558 -28.37 -9.36 -17.77
N LEU A 559 -28.37 -8.20 -18.43
CA LEU A 559 -27.19 -7.33 -18.56
C LEU A 559 -27.48 -5.92 -18.04
N ILE A 560 -26.47 -5.30 -17.42
CA ILE A 560 -26.53 -3.90 -16.95
C ILE A 560 -26.37 -2.92 -18.12
N GLN A 561 -25.55 -3.29 -19.12
CA GLN A 561 -25.32 -2.49 -20.33
C GLN A 561 -26.57 -2.42 -21.21
N LEU A 562 -27.08 -1.20 -21.44
CA LEU A 562 -28.26 -0.94 -22.26
C LEU A 562 -28.06 -1.34 -23.73
N GLY A 563 -29.09 -1.92 -24.36
CA GLY A 563 -29.18 -2.17 -25.79
C GLY A 563 -28.41 -3.39 -26.30
N HIS A 564 -27.73 -4.15 -25.43
CA HIS A 564 -26.92 -5.31 -25.81
C HIS A 564 -27.77 -6.59 -25.80
N GLY A 565 -27.77 -7.34 -26.90
CA GLY A 565 -28.53 -8.60 -27.01
C GLY A 565 -28.05 -9.52 -28.15
N VAL A 566 -28.64 -10.70 -28.26
CA VAL A 566 -28.30 -11.70 -29.29
C VAL A 566 -28.97 -11.31 -30.61
N TYR A 567 -28.17 -11.11 -31.67
CA TYR A 567 -28.65 -11.01 -33.04
C TYR A 567 -27.51 -11.32 -34.05
N PRO A 568 -27.77 -12.09 -35.13
CA PRO A 568 -28.98 -12.87 -35.39
C PRO A 568 -29.15 -14.03 -34.39
N GLU A 569 -30.26 -14.75 -34.49
CA GLU A 569 -30.43 -16.04 -33.82
C GLU A 569 -29.28 -16.99 -34.17
N ARG A 570 -28.79 -17.74 -33.18
CA ARG A 570 -27.73 -18.75 -33.38
C ARG A 570 -28.22 -20.11 -32.90
N THR A 571 -27.99 -21.12 -33.72
CA THR A 571 -28.28 -22.52 -33.43
C THR A 571 -26.97 -23.29 -33.45
N PHE A 572 -26.69 -24.00 -32.37
CA PHE A 572 -25.55 -24.90 -32.20
C PHE A 572 -26.10 -26.33 -32.00
N PRO A 573 -25.27 -27.38 -32.10
CA PRO A 573 -25.73 -28.77 -31.93
C PRO A 573 -26.47 -29.04 -30.61
N GLU A 574 -26.07 -28.37 -29.52
CA GLU A 574 -26.62 -28.62 -28.18
C GLU A 574 -27.40 -27.44 -27.56
N LEU A 575 -27.54 -26.30 -28.26
CA LEU A 575 -28.28 -25.13 -27.74
C LEU A 575 -28.76 -24.18 -28.84
N ILE A 576 -29.78 -23.38 -28.52
CA ILE A 576 -30.30 -22.28 -29.35
C ILE A 576 -30.24 -20.97 -28.56
N MET A 577 -29.67 -19.92 -29.15
CA MET A 577 -29.74 -18.56 -28.65
C MET A 577 -30.66 -17.70 -29.54
N PRO A 578 -31.94 -17.51 -29.17
CA PRO A 578 -32.91 -16.75 -29.96
C PRO A 578 -32.61 -15.25 -29.95
N VAL A 579 -33.20 -14.51 -30.89
CA VAL A 579 -33.04 -13.04 -30.91
C VAL A 579 -33.60 -12.39 -29.64
N THR A 580 -32.79 -11.57 -28.98
CA THR A 580 -33.18 -10.74 -27.84
C THR A 580 -33.11 -9.25 -28.22
N ALA A 581 -33.83 -8.40 -27.48
CA ALA A 581 -33.64 -6.94 -27.54
C ALA A 581 -32.68 -6.43 -26.46
N GLN A 582 -32.55 -7.19 -25.37
CA GLN A 582 -31.66 -6.94 -24.25
C GLN A 582 -31.29 -8.30 -23.60
N GLY A 583 -30.06 -8.45 -23.14
CA GLY A 583 -29.60 -9.65 -22.43
C GLY A 583 -29.42 -10.87 -23.34
N ILE A 584 -29.03 -11.99 -22.76
CA ILE A 584 -28.82 -13.26 -23.47
C ILE A 584 -29.87 -14.28 -23.00
N VAL A 585 -30.30 -15.15 -23.90
CA VAL A 585 -31.14 -16.32 -23.61
C VAL A 585 -30.49 -17.55 -24.23
N VAL A 586 -30.40 -18.63 -23.47
CA VAL A 586 -29.86 -19.93 -23.91
C VAL A 586 -30.91 -20.99 -23.68
N ILE A 587 -31.39 -21.59 -24.78
CA ILE A 587 -32.31 -22.74 -24.76
C ILE A 587 -31.45 -24.00 -24.95
N PRO A 588 -31.21 -24.79 -23.90
CA PRO A 588 -30.46 -26.04 -24.02
C PRO A 588 -31.27 -27.07 -24.84
N LEU A 589 -30.57 -27.84 -25.66
CA LEU A 589 -31.06 -29.06 -26.32
C LEU A 589 -30.52 -30.33 -25.64
N SER A 590 -29.65 -30.17 -24.63
CA SER A 590 -28.89 -31.20 -23.93
C SER A 590 -28.82 -30.83 -22.44
N ASP A 591 -29.12 -31.75 -21.53
CA ASP A 591 -29.20 -31.47 -20.09
C ASP A 591 -27.84 -31.14 -19.44
N ARG A 592 -26.73 -31.37 -20.16
CA ARG A 592 -25.35 -31.10 -19.73
C ARG A 592 -24.93 -29.63 -19.79
N ILE A 593 -25.75 -28.76 -20.41
CA ILE A 593 -25.43 -27.35 -20.65
C ILE A 593 -25.42 -26.55 -19.34
N GLN A 594 -24.29 -25.92 -19.03
CA GLN A 594 -24.14 -24.96 -17.95
C GLN A 594 -23.95 -23.55 -18.52
N MET A 595 -24.57 -22.54 -17.89
CA MET A 595 -24.35 -21.13 -18.21
C MET A 595 -23.84 -20.39 -16.96
N ARG A 596 -22.77 -19.62 -17.13
CA ARG A 596 -22.11 -18.83 -16.09
C ARG A 596 -22.02 -17.36 -16.48
N SER A 597 -21.73 -16.51 -15.51
CA SER A 597 -21.67 -15.06 -15.65
C SER A 597 -20.60 -14.48 -14.71
N SER A 598 -19.79 -13.57 -15.24
CA SER A 598 -18.69 -12.90 -14.55
C SER A 598 -18.68 -11.39 -14.85
N ARG A 599 -17.66 -10.69 -14.36
CA ARG A 599 -17.41 -9.29 -14.76
C ARG A 599 -16.88 -9.17 -16.20
N SER A 600 -16.18 -10.19 -16.69
CA SER A 600 -15.58 -10.28 -18.03
C SER A 600 -16.54 -10.78 -19.12
N GLY A 601 -17.54 -11.60 -18.78
CA GLY A 601 -18.55 -12.03 -19.75
C GLY A 601 -19.55 -13.08 -19.24
N GLY A 602 -20.35 -13.58 -20.17
CA GLY A 602 -21.07 -14.84 -20.00
C GLY A 602 -20.26 -16.00 -20.59
N GLU A 603 -20.39 -17.17 -20.01
CA GLU A 603 -19.88 -18.44 -20.55
C GLU A 603 -21.03 -19.42 -20.72
N ILE A 604 -20.96 -20.20 -21.80
CA ILE A 604 -21.75 -21.43 -21.93
C ILE A 604 -20.77 -22.56 -22.18
N THR A 605 -20.87 -23.60 -21.35
CA THR A 605 -20.03 -24.80 -21.42
C THR A 605 -20.87 -26.05 -21.15
N ALA A 606 -20.24 -27.21 -21.22
CA ALA A 606 -20.80 -28.49 -20.81
C ALA A 606 -19.74 -29.30 -20.07
N GLU A 607 -20.19 -30.28 -19.30
CA GLU A 607 -19.32 -31.34 -18.78
C GLU A 607 -18.55 -31.97 -19.96
N GLY A 608 -17.21 -31.97 -19.92
CA GLY A 608 -16.38 -32.49 -21.03
C GLY A 608 -16.50 -31.72 -22.36
N GLY A 609 -16.84 -30.42 -22.32
CA GLY A 609 -16.91 -29.55 -23.48
C GLY A 609 -18.23 -29.61 -24.28
N LEU A 610 -18.50 -28.53 -25.03
CA LEU A 610 -19.62 -28.42 -25.96
C LEU A 610 -19.33 -29.10 -27.30
N ILE A 611 -20.32 -29.77 -27.86
CA ILE A 611 -20.26 -30.22 -29.25
C ILE A 611 -20.47 -29.00 -30.17
N LEU A 612 -19.37 -28.37 -30.60
CA LEU A 612 -19.39 -27.32 -31.61
C LEU A 612 -19.36 -27.92 -33.02
N SER A 613 -20.12 -27.34 -33.94
CA SER A 613 -20.05 -27.70 -35.36
C SER A 613 -18.85 -26.98 -36.00
N PRO A 614 -17.85 -27.69 -36.55
CA PRO A 614 -16.69 -27.05 -37.15
C PRO A 614 -17.11 -26.07 -38.26
N ASP A 615 -16.67 -24.80 -38.15
CA ASP A 615 -16.99 -23.79 -39.15
C ASP A 615 -16.28 -24.12 -40.46
N THR A 616 -17.04 -24.61 -41.44
CA THR A 616 -16.52 -25.01 -42.75
C THR A 616 -15.86 -23.85 -43.52
N ALA A 617 -16.26 -22.60 -43.30
CA ALA A 617 -15.60 -21.45 -43.93
C ALA A 617 -14.26 -21.14 -43.25
N ARG A 618 -14.17 -21.29 -41.93
CA ARG A 618 -12.92 -21.24 -41.17
C ARG A 618 -11.99 -22.41 -41.54
N LEU A 619 -12.53 -23.62 -41.73
CA LEU A 619 -11.73 -24.78 -42.15
C LEU A 619 -11.20 -24.65 -43.58
N GLU A 620 -11.94 -24.06 -44.53
CA GLU A 620 -11.42 -23.80 -45.87
C GLU A 620 -10.29 -22.74 -45.85
N THR A 621 -10.35 -21.71 -45.00
CA THR A 621 -9.25 -20.75 -44.85
C THR A 621 -8.06 -21.34 -44.07
N LEU A 622 -8.29 -22.06 -42.97
CA LEU A 622 -7.23 -22.75 -42.21
C LEU A 622 -6.60 -23.95 -42.95
N SER A 623 -7.27 -24.47 -43.99
CA SER A 623 -6.66 -25.42 -44.94
C SER A 623 -5.79 -24.74 -46.01
N SER A 624 -5.87 -23.41 -46.12
CA SER A 624 -5.07 -22.59 -47.06
C SER A 624 -3.93 -21.83 -46.38
N LEU A 625 -4.06 -21.56 -45.07
CA LEU A 625 -3.08 -20.95 -44.18
C LEU A 625 -2.95 -21.86 -42.95
N GLY A 626 -1.78 -22.50 -42.77
CA GLY A 626 -1.55 -23.55 -41.75
C GLY A 626 -1.42 -23.02 -40.32
N GLU A 627 -2.40 -22.25 -39.87
CA GLU A 627 -2.38 -21.44 -38.63
C GLU A 627 -3.66 -21.68 -37.80
N GLY A 628 -4.14 -22.93 -37.80
CA GLY A 628 -5.48 -23.29 -37.33
C GLY A 628 -5.58 -23.99 -35.98
N ALA A 629 -4.46 -24.46 -35.44
CA ALA A 629 -4.34 -25.15 -34.16
C ALA A 629 -3.08 -24.68 -33.44
N LEU A 630 -3.07 -24.74 -32.11
CA LEU A 630 -1.93 -24.38 -31.28
C LEU A 630 -0.64 -25.13 -31.69
N LYS A 631 0.49 -24.41 -31.76
CA LYS A 631 1.78 -24.98 -32.14
C LYS A 631 2.45 -25.65 -30.94
N GLU A 632 2.26 -26.97 -30.85
CA GLU A 632 2.87 -27.85 -29.85
C GLU A 632 4.26 -28.38 -30.30
N VAL A 633 5.10 -28.70 -29.31
CA VAL A 633 6.45 -29.29 -29.42
C VAL A 633 6.57 -30.58 -28.61
N PHE A 634 5.72 -30.76 -27.59
CA PHE A 634 5.70 -31.95 -26.75
C PHE A 634 4.66 -32.98 -27.21
N ASP A 635 4.95 -34.25 -26.94
CA ASP A 635 4.01 -35.37 -27.04
C ASP A 635 3.99 -36.04 -25.66
N ILE A 636 3.57 -35.29 -24.63
CA ILE A 636 3.65 -35.75 -23.24
C ILE A 636 2.88 -37.09 -23.06
N PRO A 637 1.67 -37.29 -23.62
CA PRO A 637 0.98 -38.58 -23.56
C PRO A 637 1.77 -39.73 -24.20
N GLY A 638 2.27 -39.57 -25.43
CA GLY A 638 3.06 -40.60 -26.11
C GLY A 638 4.39 -40.89 -25.39
N TRP A 639 4.97 -39.89 -24.72
CA TRP A 639 6.18 -40.05 -23.91
C TRP A 639 5.96 -40.85 -22.62
N ARG A 640 4.74 -40.90 -22.05
CA ARG A 640 4.47 -41.76 -20.88
C ARG A 640 4.65 -43.24 -21.20
N ARG A 641 4.36 -43.63 -22.45
CA ARG A 641 4.38 -45.02 -22.95
C ARG A 641 3.62 -45.99 -22.05
N GLU A 642 2.41 -45.60 -21.67
CA GLU A 642 1.48 -46.43 -20.90
C GLU A 642 1.15 -47.73 -21.64
N SER A 643 0.97 -48.81 -20.87
CA SER A 643 0.74 -50.15 -21.40
C SER A 643 0.06 -51.02 -20.35
N GLU A 644 -1.06 -51.66 -20.72
CA GLU A 644 -1.74 -52.64 -19.85
C GLU A 644 -0.84 -53.84 -19.50
N ASP A 645 0.12 -54.16 -20.38
CA ASP A 645 1.02 -55.32 -20.27
C ASP A 645 2.35 -55.04 -19.53
N LYS A 646 2.69 -53.77 -19.20
CA LYS A 646 4.00 -53.42 -18.62
C LYS A 646 3.92 -52.39 -17.50
N SER A 647 4.65 -52.63 -16.42
CA SER A 647 4.87 -51.63 -15.37
C SER A 647 5.87 -50.55 -15.79
N TYR A 648 5.76 -49.37 -15.17
CA TYR A 648 6.71 -48.25 -15.31
C TYR A 648 8.18 -48.70 -15.20
N TYR A 649 8.49 -49.58 -14.24
CA TYR A 649 9.86 -50.06 -14.00
C TYR A 649 10.39 -50.99 -15.10
N GLU A 650 9.53 -51.72 -15.81
CA GLU A 650 9.92 -52.54 -16.95
C GLU A 650 10.25 -51.66 -18.16
N THR A 651 9.38 -50.71 -18.49
CA THR A 651 9.63 -49.70 -19.54
C THR A 651 10.89 -48.87 -19.26
N LEU A 652 11.09 -48.45 -18.00
CA LEU A 652 12.30 -47.75 -17.56
C LEU A 652 13.58 -48.59 -17.75
N ASN A 653 13.53 -49.88 -17.43
CA ASN A 653 14.66 -50.77 -17.61
C ASN A 653 14.96 -51.04 -19.10
N GLU A 654 13.93 -51.19 -19.94
CA GLU A 654 14.09 -51.28 -21.40
C GLU A 654 14.76 -50.03 -21.98
N MET A 655 14.37 -48.83 -21.55
CA MET A 655 15.00 -47.57 -21.97
C MET A 655 16.45 -47.46 -21.49
N ARG A 656 16.73 -47.78 -20.23
CA ARG A 656 18.10 -47.80 -19.69
C ARG A 656 18.99 -48.80 -20.44
N GLN A 657 18.45 -49.96 -20.80
CA GLN A 657 19.14 -50.94 -21.63
C GLN A 657 19.37 -50.41 -23.05
N ALA A 658 18.38 -49.76 -23.67
CA ALA A 658 18.50 -49.14 -24.98
C ALA A 658 19.62 -48.07 -25.03
N VAL A 659 19.70 -47.20 -24.00
CA VAL A 659 20.79 -46.23 -23.84
C VAL A 659 22.15 -46.93 -23.70
N ALA A 660 22.22 -48.00 -22.91
CA ALA A 660 23.47 -48.73 -22.66
C ALA A 660 24.01 -49.48 -23.91
N ILE A 661 23.12 -49.98 -24.77
CA ILE A 661 23.52 -50.68 -26.03
C ILE A 661 23.61 -49.75 -27.24
N ALA A 662 23.26 -48.45 -27.10
CA ALA A 662 23.29 -47.50 -28.20
C ALA A 662 24.73 -47.22 -28.68
N PRO A 663 24.98 -47.29 -30.01
CA PRO A 663 26.18 -46.72 -30.61
C PRO A 663 26.32 -45.24 -30.26
N GLU A 664 27.55 -44.75 -30.16
CA GLU A 664 27.86 -43.41 -29.62
C GLU A 664 27.05 -42.30 -30.31
N GLY A 665 27.06 -42.24 -31.65
CA GLY A 665 26.28 -41.28 -32.44
C GLY A 665 24.76 -41.44 -32.43
N ARG A 666 24.20 -42.36 -31.63
CA ARG A 666 22.74 -42.46 -31.32
C ARG A 666 22.45 -42.47 -29.81
N ARG A 667 23.48 -42.43 -28.96
CA ARG A 667 23.30 -42.38 -27.50
C ARG A 667 22.60 -41.10 -27.03
N PRO A 668 22.82 -39.91 -27.63
CA PRO A 668 22.03 -38.72 -27.34
C PRO A 668 20.54 -38.89 -27.64
N GLU A 669 20.17 -39.50 -28.77
CA GLU A 669 18.78 -39.81 -29.15
C GLU A 669 18.11 -40.71 -28.11
N ALA A 670 18.77 -41.83 -27.76
CA ALA A 670 18.26 -42.78 -26.76
C ALA A 670 18.14 -42.14 -25.36
N ARG A 671 19.03 -41.23 -24.98
CA ARG A 671 18.93 -40.46 -23.73
C ARG A 671 17.79 -39.45 -23.77
N LEU A 672 17.54 -38.79 -24.91
CA LEU A 672 16.43 -37.84 -25.04
C LEU A 672 15.08 -38.53 -24.84
N GLU A 673 14.91 -39.75 -25.36
CA GLU A 673 13.73 -40.58 -25.11
C GLU A 673 13.57 -40.97 -23.62
N LEU A 674 14.68 -41.28 -22.94
CA LEU A 674 14.66 -41.55 -21.49
C LEU A 674 14.33 -40.28 -20.68
N ALA A 675 14.82 -39.11 -21.09
CA ALA A 675 14.50 -37.83 -20.44
C ALA A 675 13.01 -37.45 -20.63
N ARG A 676 12.48 -37.63 -21.84
CA ARG A 676 11.06 -37.45 -22.18
C ARG A 676 10.15 -38.34 -21.32
N PHE A 677 10.48 -39.62 -21.22
CA PHE A 677 9.74 -40.58 -20.38
C PHE A 677 9.80 -40.24 -18.89
N HIS A 678 10.95 -39.80 -18.38
CA HIS A 678 11.07 -39.31 -17.01
C HIS A 678 10.19 -38.07 -16.78
N PHE A 679 10.27 -37.06 -17.65
CA PHE A 679 9.47 -35.85 -17.56
C PHE A 679 7.95 -36.13 -17.59
N ALA A 680 7.48 -36.93 -18.56
CA ALA A 680 6.07 -37.27 -18.73
C ALA A 680 5.48 -38.12 -17.59
N ASN A 681 6.32 -38.75 -16.77
CA ASN A 681 5.94 -39.48 -15.56
C ASN A 681 6.30 -38.72 -14.26
N GLY A 682 6.51 -37.39 -14.33
CA GLY A 682 6.76 -36.54 -13.15
C GLY A 682 8.18 -36.55 -12.58
N TYR A 683 9.10 -37.36 -13.12
CA TYR A 683 10.50 -37.49 -12.68
C TYR A 683 11.39 -36.37 -13.26
N ALA A 684 11.03 -35.11 -12.99
CA ALA A 684 11.76 -33.93 -13.45
C ALA A 684 13.26 -33.90 -13.02
N PRO A 685 13.65 -34.30 -11.80
CA PRO A 685 15.08 -34.33 -11.41
C PRO A 685 15.90 -35.30 -12.26
N GLU A 686 15.38 -36.50 -12.54
CA GLU A 686 15.98 -37.51 -13.39
C GLU A 686 16.05 -37.05 -14.85
N ALA A 687 14.96 -36.47 -15.37
CA ALA A 687 14.92 -35.89 -16.71
C ALA A 687 16.02 -34.82 -16.86
N LEU A 688 16.14 -33.89 -15.91
CA LEU A 688 17.17 -32.85 -15.94
C LEU A 688 18.58 -33.43 -15.84
N GLY A 689 18.79 -34.48 -15.05
CA GLY A 689 20.07 -35.20 -14.96
C GLY A 689 20.48 -35.76 -16.33
N VAL A 690 19.57 -36.43 -17.03
CA VAL A 690 19.82 -36.97 -18.37
C VAL A 690 20.03 -35.85 -19.41
N LEU A 691 19.26 -34.77 -19.34
CA LEU A 691 19.42 -33.60 -20.22
C LEU A 691 20.78 -32.91 -20.03
N ARG A 692 21.31 -32.83 -18.80
CA ARG A 692 22.66 -32.30 -18.54
C ARG A 692 23.74 -33.14 -19.23
N THR A 693 23.69 -34.47 -19.12
CA THR A 693 24.62 -35.36 -19.84
C THR A 693 24.51 -35.23 -21.36
N ILE A 694 23.31 -35.01 -21.92
CA ILE A 694 23.15 -34.73 -23.36
C ILE A 694 23.82 -33.39 -23.73
N ALA A 695 23.65 -32.33 -22.91
CA ALA A 695 24.26 -31.03 -23.17
C ALA A 695 25.79 -31.03 -23.07
N GLU A 696 26.36 -31.92 -22.24
CA GLU A 696 27.80 -32.14 -22.11
C GLU A 696 28.40 -32.95 -23.27
N GLU A 697 27.71 -34.01 -23.73
CA GLU A 697 28.20 -34.87 -24.81
C GLU A 697 27.91 -34.33 -26.23
N GLU A 698 26.78 -33.65 -26.44
CA GLU A 698 26.34 -33.17 -27.76
C GLU A 698 25.83 -31.71 -27.71
N PRO A 699 26.75 -30.72 -27.64
CA PRO A 699 26.39 -29.30 -27.52
C PRO A 699 25.52 -28.77 -28.66
N ALA A 700 25.50 -29.41 -29.83
CA ALA A 700 24.66 -29.00 -30.95
C ALA A 700 23.15 -29.13 -30.66
N LEU A 701 22.75 -30.11 -29.83
CA LEU A 701 21.34 -30.30 -29.46
C LEU A 701 20.82 -29.20 -28.53
N VAL A 702 21.69 -28.52 -27.78
CA VAL A 702 21.33 -27.55 -26.73
C VAL A 702 20.55 -26.34 -27.26
N ASN A 703 20.71 -26.00 -28.54
CA ASN A 703 20.01 -24.88 -29.18
C ASN A 703 18.87 -25.31 -30.11
N THR A 704 18.43 -26.58 -30.04
CA THR A 704 17.23 -27.04 -30.76
C THR A 704 15.96 -26.69 -29.98
N PRO A 705 14.83 -26.39 -30.67
CA PRO A 705 13.56 -26.05 -30.01
C PRO A 705 13.12 -27.08 -28.98
N ALA A 706 13.03 -28.35 -29.38
CA ALA A 706 12.54 -29.43 -28.52
C ALA A 706 13.42 -29.66 -27.27
N PHE A 707 14.74 -29.44 -27.36
CA PHE A 707 15.62 -29.57 -26.21
C PHE A 707 15.50 -28.38 -25.25
N ARG A 708 15.43 -27.15 -25.78
CA ARG A 708 15.21 -25.93 -24.98
C ARG A 708 13.87 -25.98 -24.25
N ALA A 709 12.79 -26.27 -24.98
CA ALA A 709 11.46 -26.39 -24.42
C ALA A 709 11.41 -27.46 -23.32
N LEU A 710 11.89 -28.68 -23.58
CA LEU A 710 11.87 -29.77 -22.58
C LEU A 710 12.72 -29.44 -21.35
N ARG A 711 13.90 -28.82 -21.51
CA ARG A 711 14.76 -28.46 -20.38
C ARG A 711 14.16 -27.32 -19.54
N GLY A 712 13.58 -26.31 -20.19
CA GLY A 712 12.87 -25.22 -19.51
C GLY A 712 11.63 -25.69 -18.76
N ALA A 713 10.79 -26.50 -19.40
CA ALA A 713 9.64 -27.15 -18.76
C ALA A 713 10.05 -28.02 -17.56
N THR A 714 11.13 -28.80 -17.70
CA THR A 714 11.69 -29.59 -16.58
C THR A 714 12.16 -28.69 -15.43
N GLN A 715 12.78 -27.55 -15.70
CA GLN A 715 13.23 -26.59 -14.67
C GLN A 715 12.03 -25.92 -13.96
N PHE A 716 10.95 -25.58 -14.68
CA PHE A 716 9.69 -25.12 -14.08
C PHE A 716 9.07 -26.16 -13.14
N MET A 717 9.05 -27.44 -13.52
CA MET A 717 8.58 -28.53 -12.65
C MET A 717 9.48 -28.71 -11.41
N MET A 718 10.73 -28.26 -11.45
CA MET A 718 11.63 -28.18 -10.29
C MET A 718 11.50 -26.87 -9.48
N ASN A 719 10.56 -25.97 -9.81
CA ASN A 719 10.42 -24.61 -9.24
C ASN A 719 11.69 -23.75 -9.41
N ARG A 720 12.36 -23.90 -10.57
CA ARG A 720 13.49 -23.08 -11.03
C ARG A 720 13.03 -22.19 -12.16
N ASP A 721 12.12 -21.30 -11.82
CA ASP A 721 11.34 -20.55 -12.81
C ASP A 721 12.23 -19.56 -13.59
N GLY A 722 13.32 -19.07 -12.99
CA GLY A 722 14.34 -18.25 -13.67
C GLY A 722 15.04 -19.01 -14.81
N GLU A 723 15.66 -20.15 -14.50
CA GLU A 723 16.30 -20.97 -15.54
C GLU A 723 15.30 -21.58 -16.53
N ALA A 724 14.02 -21.72 -16.14
CA ALA A 724 12.95 -22.07 -17.08
C ALA A 724 12.69 -20.95 -18.09
N VAL A 725 12.59 -19.69 -17.63
CA VAL A 725 12.41 -18.51 -18.50
C VAL A 725 13.62 -18.32 -19.43
N ASP A 726 14.85 -18.54 -18.95
CA ASP A 726 16.07 -18.46 -19.78
C ASP A 726 16.07 -19.47 -20.96
N ASP A 727 15.51 -20.67 -20.77
CA ASP A 727 15.39 -21.67 -21.82
C ASP A 727 14.15 -21.45 -22.71
N LEU A 728 13.01 -21.08 -22.13
CA LEU A 728 11.74 -20.89 -22.84
C LEU A 728 11.66 -19.55 -23.60
N SER A 729 12.56 -18.61 -23.32
CA SER A 729 12.70 -17.35 -24.06
C SER A 729 13.79 -17.40 -25.15
N HIS A 730 14.25 -18.60 -25.52
CA HIS A 730 15.20 -18.76 -26.62
C HIS A 730 14.50 -18.50 -27.97
N PRO A 731 15.06 -17.70 -28.91
CA PRO A 731 14.36 -17.29 -30.13
C PRO A 731 13.89 -18.42 -31.08
N SER A 732 14.36 -19.64 -30.87
CA SER A 732 13.85 -20.83 -31.58
C SER A 732 12.48 -21.31 -31.06
N LEU A 733 11.84 -20.57 -30.16
CA LEU A 733 10.57 -20.89 -29.50
C LEU A 733 9.53 -19.75 -29.62
N ASP A 734 9.86 -18.63 -30.28
CA ASP A 734 8.96 -17.46 -30.30
C ASP A 734 7.66 -17.72 -31.08
N ASP A 735 7.71 -18.54 -32.13
CA ASP A 735 6.54 -18.96 -32.92
C ASP A 735 5.80 -20.18 -32.33
N ILE A 736 5.97 -20.51 -31.04
CA ILE A 736 5.49 -21.77 -30.44
C ILE A 736 4.60 -21.49 -29.21
N ASP A 737 3.30 -21.72 -29.37
CA ASP A 737 2.27 -21.38 -28.39
C ASP A 737 2.43 -22.15 -27.07
N GLU A 738 2.82 -23.43 -27.15
CA GLU A 738 3.13 -24.23 -25.98
C GLU A 738 4.32 -23.66 -25.19
N ALA A 739 5.40 -23.27 -25.87
CA ALA A 739 6.54 -22.64 -25.22
C ALA A 739 6.18 -21.26 -24.63
N ALA A 740 5.28 -20.52 -25.28
CA ALA A 740 4.71 -19.28 -24.74
C ALA A 740 3.88 -19.52 -23.48
N PHE A 741 3.06 -20.57 -23.42
CA PHE A 741 2.31 -20.97 -22.23
C PHE A 741 3.24 -21.28 -21.04
N TRP A 742 4.22 -22.18 -21.24
CA TRP A 742 5.19 -22.53 -20.19
C TRP A 742 6.06 -21.33 -19.75
N ARG A 743 6.45 -20.46 -20.69
CA ARG A 743 7.17 -19.19 -20.39
C ARG A 743 6.33 -18.26 -19.52
N ALA A 744 5.07 -18.06 -19.86
CA ALA A 744 4.13 -17.23 -19.11
C ALA A 744 3.87 -17.80 -17.70
N ALA A 745 3.73 -19.13 -17.58
CA ALA A 745 3.56 -19.80 -16.28
C ALA A 745 4.80 -19.65 -15.38
N ALA A 746 6.00 -19.78 -15.94
CA ALA A 746 7.25 -19.55 -15.21
C ALA A 746 7.38 -18.08 -14.76
N GLN A 747 7.13 -17.12 -15.66
CA GLN A 747 7.11 -15.69 -15.32
C GLN A 747 6.07 -15.37 -14.23
N SER A 748 4.88 -15.99 -14.26
CA SER A 748 3.87 -15.83 -13.21
C SER A 748 4.36 -16.21 -11.80
N ARG A 749 5.25 -17.21 -11.67
CA ARG A 749 5.85 -17.58 -10.38
C ARG A 749 6.98 -16.63 -9.95
N MET A 750 7.67 -16.01 -10.90
CA MET A 750 8.71 -15.01 -10.62
C MET A 750 8.14 -13.67 -10.14
N GLY A 751 6.94 -13.30 -10.59
CA GLY A 751 6.17 -12.17 -10.05
C GLY A 751 5.21 -11.52 -11.06
N ARG A 752 4.29 -10.69 -10.55
CA ARG A 752 3.27 -9.95 -11.34
C ARG A 752 2.43 -10.90 -12.23
N ALA A 753 1.87 -11.97 -11.67
CA ALA A 753 1.22 -13.04 -12.46
C ALA A 753 0.04 -12.53 -13.32
N GLY A 754 -0.68 -11.50 -12.85
CA GLY A 754 -1.74 -10.84 -13.63
C GLY A 754 -1.31 -10.28 -14.99
N LEU A 755 -0.03 -10.01 -15.24
CA LEU A 755 0.47 -9.60 -16.56
C LEU A 755 0.48 -10.73 -17.59
N GLN A 756 0.60 -11.97 -17.10
CA GLN A 756 0.75 -13.18 -17.91
C GLN A 756 -0.60 -13.84 -18.22
N ALA A 757 -1.64 -13.50 -17.47
CA ALA A 757 -2.98 -14.06 -17.59
C ALA A 757 -3.51 -14.10 -19.03
N ALA A 758 -3.34 -13.01 -19.79
CA ALA A 758 -3.81 -12.92 -21.17
C ALA A 758 -3.00 -13.79 -22.17
N ILE A 759 -1.75 -14.16 -21.85
CA ILE A 759 -1.00 -15.14 -22.65
C ILE A 759 -1.50 -16.54 -22.29
N LEU A 760 -1.63 -16.82 -20.99
CA LEU A 760 -2.12 -18.10 -20.46
C LEU A 760 -3.56 -18.41 -20.90
N GLU A 761 -4.44 -17.42 -20.99
CA GLU A 761 -5.79 -17.53 -21.56
C GLU A 761 -5.72 -18.03 -23.02
N VAL A 762 -4.97 -17.33 -23.87
CA VAL A 762 -4.92 -17.58 -25.32
C VAL A 762 -4.23 -18.90 -25.65
N THR A 763 -3.16 -19.26 -24.94
CA THR A 763 -2.41 -20.50 -25.19
C THR A 763 -2.81 -21.66 -24.27
N GLY A 764 -3.82 -21.49 -23.42
CA GLY A 764 -4.23 -22.48 -22.40
C GLY A 764 -4.76 -23.80 -22.95
N GLY A 765 -5.18 -23.86 -24.21
CA GLY A 765 -5.68 -25.08 -24.87
C GLY A 765 -4.69 -26.25 -24.85
N VAL A 766 -3.37 -25.98 -24.78
CA VAL A 766 -2.34 -27.04 -24.71
C VAL A 766 -2.49 -27.95 -23.48
N LEU A 767 -3.20 -27.50 -22.44
CA LEU A 767 -3.48 -28.32 -21.26
C LEU A 767 -4.52 -29.43 -21.49
N GLU A 768 -5.35 -29.35 -22.53
CA GLU A 768 -6.45 -30.30 -22.77
C GLU A 768 -5.94 -31.74 -22.91
N ASN A 769 -4.80 -31.93 -23.58
CA ASN A 769 -4.16 -33.23 -23.80
C ASN A 769 -3.13 -33.62 -22.72
N TYR A 770 -2.89 -32.79 -21.69
CA TYR A 770 -1.82 -33.02 -20.72
C TYR A 770 -2.20 -34.02 -19.62
N PRO A 771 -1.29 -34.94 -19.22
CA PRO A 771 -1.54 -35.83 -18.09
C PRO A 771 -1.63 -35.05 -16.76
N PRO A 772 -2.37 -35.57 -15.76
CA PRO A 772 -2.64 -34.87 -14.50
C PRO A 772 -1.41 -34.31 -13.79
N ASP A 773 -0.29 -35.06 -13.76
CA ASP A 773 0.98 -34.68 -13.13
C ASP A 773 1.58 -33.37 -13.68
N VAL A 774 1.19 -32.98 -14.90
CA VAL A 774 1.66 -31.77 -15.59
C VAL A 774 0.53 -30.74 -15.69
N ARG A 775 -0.69 -31.18 -16.03
CA ARG A 775 -1.89 -30.31 -16.15
C ARG A 775 -2.23 -29.60 -14.85
N ILE A 776 -2.32 -30.31 -13.73
CA ILE A 776 -2.77 -29.75 -12.44
C ILE A 776 -1.85 -28.61 -11.96
N PRO A 777 -0.51 -28.78 -11.83
CA PRO A 777 0.37 -27.73 -11.33
C PRO A 777 0.53 -26.53 -12.28
N LEU A 778 0.28 -26.69 -13.59
CA LEU A 778 0.19 -25.57 -14.54
C LEU A 778 -1.14 -24.82 -14.40
N SER A 779 -2.25 -25.56 -14.32
CA SER A 779 -3.60 -25.01 -14.15
C SER A 779 -3.70 -24.16 -12.88
N LEU A 780 -3.12 -24.60 -11.76
CA LEU A 780 -3.07 -23.82 -10.52
C LEU A 780 -2.30 -22.50 -10.65
N VAL A 781 -1.25 -22.44 -11.48
CA VAL A 781 -0.50 -21.21 -11.75
C VAL A 781 -1.31 -20.26 -12.63
N ALA A 782 -1.93 -20.78 -13.69
CA ALA A 782 -2.76 -20.00 -14.61
C ALA A 782 -4.05 -19.48 -13.95
N ALA A 783 -4.66 -20.26 -13.05
CA ALA A 783 -5.75 -19.82 -12.19
C ALA A 783 -5.34 -18.62 -11.32
N ASN A 784 -4.20 -18.68 -10.62
CA ASN A 784 -3.72 -17.55 -9.82
C ASN A 784 -3.39 -16.32 -10.68
N ALA A 785 -2.82 -16.50 -11.87
CA ALA A 785 -2.57 -15.42 -12.82
C ALA A 785 -3.87 -14.72 -13.24
N ALA A 786 -4.91 -15.47 -13.63
CA ALA A 786 -6.21 -14.92 -14.00
C ALA A 786 -6.91 -14.21 -12.83
N ILE A 787 -6.81 -14.74 -11.61
CA ILE A 787 -7.31 -14.08 -10.37
C ILE A 787 -6.60 -12.74 -10.14
N GLU A 788 -5.28 -12.67 -10.32
CA GLU A 788 -4.50 -11.43 -10.21
C GLU A 788 -4.79 -10.41 -11.33
N ALA A 789 -5.20 -10.87 -12.51
CA ALA A 789 -5.69 -10.01 -13.59
C ALA A 789 -7.15 -9.54 -13.37
N GLY A 790 -7.89 -10.19 -12.47
CA GLY A 790 -9.32 -9.95 -12.25
C GLY A 790 -10.23 -10.57 -13.31
N ASP A 791 -9.73 -11.50 -14.14
CA ASP A 791 -10.58 -12.29 -15.03
C ASP A 791 -11.11 -13.52 -14.30
N ASP A 792 -12.28 -13.33 -13.69
CA ASP A 792 -12.98 -14.37 -12.93
C ASP A 792 -13.29 -15.62 -13.78
N LEU A 793 -13.39 -15.48 -15.10
CA LEU A 793 -13.87 -16.53 -15.98
C LEU A 793 -12.75 -17.51 -16.34
N THR A 794 -11.64 -16.99 -16.84
CA THR A 794 -10.41 -17.77 -17.08
C THR A 794 -9.88 -18.37 -15.77
N ALA A 795 -10.04 -17.68 -14.64
CA ALA A 795 -9.76 -18.23 -13.31
C ALA A 795 -10.57 -19.50 -13.01
N ASN A 796 -11.90 -19.48 -13.18
CA ASN A 796 -12.73 -20.68 -13.02
C ASN A 796 -12.31 -21.79 -14.00
N THR A 797 -11.97 -21.44 -15.24
CA THR A 797 -11.57 -22.39 -16.30
C THR A 797 -10.34 -23.19 -15.88
N PHE A 798 -9.32 -22.51 -15.36
CA PHE A 798 -8.11 -23.17 -14.87
C PHE A 798 -8.30 -23.85 -13.52
N LEU A 799 -9.22 -23.41 -12.66
CA LEU A 799 -9.58 -24.15 -11.45
C LEU A 799 -10.28 -25.47 -11.76
N GLU A 800 -11.15 -25.51 -12.78
CA GLU A 800 -11.73 -26.75 -13.27
C GLU A 800 -10.70 -27.65 -13.95
N ALA A 801 -9.79 -27.09 -14.77
CA ALA A 801 -8.68 -27.86 -15.34
C ALA A 801 -7.68 -28.41 -14.28
N ALA A 802 -7.67 -27.82 -13.07
CA ALA A 802 -6.94 -28.34 -11.92
C ALA A 802 -7.74 -29.36 -11.07
N ARG A 803 -9.08 -29.39 -11.17
CA ARG A 803 -9.95 -30.28 -10.39
C ARG A 803 -10.05 -31.65 -11.06
N ASP A 804 -9.43 -32.64 -10.43
CA ASP A 804 -9.37 -34.02 -10.89
C ASP A 804 -9.43 -34.98 -9.69
N PRO A 805 -10.62 -35.45 -9.28
CA PRO A 805 -10.79 -36.20 -8.02
C PRO A 805 -10.09 -37.57 -7.96
N GLU A 806 -9.57 -38.09 -9.07
CA GLU A 806 -8.78 -39.33 -9.08
C GLU A 806 -7.27 -39.07 -8.88
N PHE A 807 -6.79 -37.87 -9.26
CA PHE A 807 -5.36 -37.52 -9.27
C PHE A 807 -4.98 -36.36 -8.34
N ASN A 808 -5.92 -35.55 -7.85
CA ASN A 808 -5.63 -34.48 -6.90
C ASN A 808 -5.06 -35.03 -5.59
N THR A 809 -3.90 -34.54 -5.18
CA THR A 809 -3.39 -34.78 -3.83
C THR A 809 -4.08 -33.85 -2.82
N THR A 810 -3.97 -34.17 -1.54
CA THR A 810 -4.39 -33.29 -0.44
C THR A 810 -3.66 -31.95 -0.38
N HIS A 811 -2.63 -31.75 -1.22
CA HIS A 811 -1.96 -30.47 -1.41
C HIS A 811 -2.57 -29.63 -2.53
N ASP A 812 -3.08 -30.29 -3.58
CA ASP A 812 -3.79 -29.67 -4.70
C ASP A 812 -5.20 -29.26 -4.28
N GLU A 813 -5.93 -30.11 -3.55
CA GLU A 813 -7.24 -29.77 -2.96
C GLU A 813 -7.17 -28.47 -2.16
N ALA A 814 -6.17 -28.35 -1.27
CA ALA A 814 -5.94 -27.16 -0.47
C ALA A 814 -5.46 -25.95 -1.30
N ALA A 815 -4.81 -26.16 -2.45
CA ALA A 815 -4.46 -25.10 -3.39
C ALA A 815 -5.70 -24.56 -4.12
N ILE A 816 -6.57 -25.46 -4.60
CA ILE A 816 -7.83 -25.14 -5.29
C ILE A 816 -8.74 -24.35 -4.35
N GLN A 817 -8.99 -24.85 -3.12
CA GLN A 817 -9.82 -24.15 -2.13
C GLN A 817 -9.27 -22.77 -1.77
N TYR A 818 -7.94 -22.61 -1.67
CA TYR A 818 -7.31 -21.30 -1.42
C TYR A 818 -7.54 -20.31 -2.57
N LEU A 819 -7.38 -20.76 -3.82
CA LEU A 819 -7.58 -19.93 -5.01
C LEU A 819 -9.07 -19.64 -5.28
N GLU A 820 -9.97 -20.59 -5.03
CA GLU A 820 -11.41 -20.35 -5.02
C GLU A 820 -11.81 -19.31 -3.97
N GLY A 821 -11.21 -19.36 -2.77
CA GLY A 821 -11.37 -18.30 -1.76
C GLY A 821 -10.95 -16.92 -2.28
N LYS A 822 -9.78 -16.82 -2.94
CA LYS A 822 -9.34 -15.56 -3.58
C LYS A 822 -10.32 -15.08 -4.66
N LEU A 823 -10.80 -15.98 -5.51
CA LEU A 823 -11.75 -15.68 -6.60
C LEU A 823 -13.12 -15.23 -6.07
N LEU A 824 -13.61 -15.86 -5.00
CA LEU A 824 -14.83 -15.46 -4.31
C LEU A 824 -14.65 -14.08 -3.63
N ALA A 825 -13.46 -13.77 -3.12
CA ALA A 825 -13.14 -12.46 -2.57
C ALA A 825 -13.10 -11.38 -3.66
N THR A 826 -12.49 -11.63 -4.83
CA THR A 826 -12.43 -10.64 -5.93
C THR A 826 -13.81 -10.36 -6.54
N THR A 827 -14.72 -11.32 -6.49
CA THR A 827 -16.12 -11.18 -6.96
C THR A 827 -17.09 -10.64 -5.90
N GLY A 828 -16.63 -10.39 -4.67
CA GLY A 828 -17.44 -9.83 -3.58
C GLY A 828 -18.28 -10.83 -2.79
N ALA A 829 -18.07 -12.14 -2.99
CA ALA A 829 -18.75 -13.22 -2.27
C ALA A 829 -18.03 -13.54 -0.95
N PHE A 830 -17.82 -12.54 -0.09
CA PHE A 830 -16.88 -12.61 1.04
C PHE A 830 -17.17 -13.73 2.04
N GLU A 831 -18.43 -14.02 2.36
CA GLU A 831 -18.80 -15.14 3.26
C GLU A 831 -18.37 -16.50 2.69
N ALA A 832 -18.50 -16.67 1.36
CA ALA A 832 -18.08 -17.89 0.66
C ALA A 832 -16.55 -17.97 0.53
N ALA A 833 -15.87 -16.84 0.35
CA ALA A 833 -14.40 -16.75 0.37
C ALA A 833 -13.84 -17.21 1.72
N ILE A 834 -14.40 -16.68 2.82
CA ILE A 834 -14.06 -17.06 4.20
C ILE A 834 -14.33 -18.55 4.45
N ALA A 835 -15.38 -19.13 3.86
CA ALA A 835 -15.66 -20.56 3.96
C ALA A 835 -14.62 -21.42 3.21
N ALA A 836 -14.30 -21.08 1.96
CA ALA A 836 -13.29 -21.79 1.16
C ALA A 836 -11.88 -21.72 1.79
N TRP A 837 -11.52 -20.57 2.35
CA TRP A 837 -10.26 -20.43 3.10
C TRP A 837 -10.23 -21.27 4.38
N ARG A 838 -11.35 -21.42 5.10
CA ARG A 838 -11.42 -22.33 6.26
C ARG A 838 -11.27 -23.80 5.87
N GLU A 839 -11.73 -24.20 4.69
CA GLU A 839 -11.47 -25.54 4.16
C GLU A 839 -9.99 -25.73 3.77
N ALA A 840 -9.38 -24.73 3.11
CA ALA A 840 -7.95 -24.72 2.84
C ALA A 840 -7.07 -24.72 4.11
N GLU A 841 -7.54 -24.12 5.22
CA GLU A 841 -6.94 -24.20 6.56
C GLU A 841 -7.05 -25.57 7.22
N ALA A 842 -8.14 -26.30 6.96
CA ALA A 842 -8.33 -27.68 7.45
C ALA A 842 -7.52 -28.70 6.61
N GLY A 843 -7.13 -28.34 5.40
CA GLY A 843 -6.33 -29.15 4.48
C GLY A 843 -4.90 -29.44 4.96
N HIS A 844 -4.28 -30.47 4.38
CA HIS A 844 -2.97 -30.96 4.79
C HIS A 844 -1.79 -30.08 4.33
N SER A 845 -2.00 -29.18 3.36
CA SER A 845 -0.95 -28.29 2.84
C SER A 845 -0.66 -27.13 3.79
N ARG A 846 0.39 -27.26 4.61
CA ARG A 846 0.87 -26.19 5.51
C ARG A 846 1.10 -24.85 4.83
N ARG A 847 1.46 -24.83 3.53
CA ARG A 847 1.60 -23.61 2.73
C ARG A 847 0.26 -22.94 2.50
N HIS A 848 -0.70 -23.67 1.92
CA HIS A 848 -2.00 -23.09 1.55
C HIS A 848 -2.87 -22.80 2.78
N ALA A 849 -2.78 -23.60 3.85
CA ALA A 849 -3.39 -23.29 5.13
C ALA A 849 -2.86 -21.98 5.75
N ALA A 850 -1.55 -21.73 5.70
CA ALA A 850 -0.97 -20.48 6.20
C ALA A 850 -1.35 -19.25 5.35
N MET A 851 -1.45 -19.42 4.02
CA MET A 851 -1.90 -18.37 3.10
C MET A 851 -3.39 -18.06 3.26
N ALA A 852 -4.25 -19.09 3.23
CA ALA A 852 -5.69 -18.98 3.44
C ALA A 852 -6.02 -18.32 4.79
N ARG A 853 -5.30 -18.68 5.86
CA ARG A 853 -5.49 -18.06 7.18
C ARG A 853 -5.11 -16.58 7.20
N ARG A 854 -4.07 -16.15 6.48
CA ARG A 854 -3.74 -14.72 6.35
C ARG A 854 -4.84 -13.98 5.61
N ASP A 855 -5.19 -14.45 4.41
CA ASP A 855 -6.17 -13.79 3.53
C ASP A 855 -7.56 -13.75 4.20
N ARG A 856 -7.94 -14.78 4.97
CA ARG A 856 -9.14 -14.77 5.81
C ARG A 856 -9.07 -13.76 6.94
N LEU A 857 -7.95 -13.63 7.66
CA LEU A 857 -7.82 -12.67 8.77
C LEU A 857 -7.87 -11.22 8.27
N ASP A 858 -7.24 -10.91 7.12
CA ASP A 858 -7.40 -9.61 6.44
C ASP A 858 -8.87 -9.34 6.10
N MET A 859 -9.55 -10.32 5.50
CA MET A 859 -10.97 -10.19 5.14
C MET A 859 -11.89 -10.04 6.36
N GLU A 860 -11.67 -10.80 7.43
CA GLU A 860 -12.44 -10.70 8.68
C GLU A 860 -12.23 -9.33 9.34
N TYR A 861 -11.00 -8.80 9.35
CA TYR A 861 -10.70 -7.46 9.86
C TYR A 861 -11.36 -6.36 9.01
N ARG A 862 -11.26 -6.45 7.68
CA ARG A 862 -11.85 -5.50 6.73
C ARG A 862 -13.39 -5.52 6.65
N LEU A 863 -14.02 -6.48 7.31
CA LEU A 863 -15.47 -6.61 7.47
C LEU A 863 -15.93 -6.27 8.91
N ASP A 864 -15.07 -5.70 9.74
CA ASP A 864 -15.30 -5.39 11.16
C ASP A 864 -15.72 -6.63 12.00
N LEU A 865 -15.29 -7.84 11.60
CA LEU A 865 -15.60 -9.11 12.28
C LEU A 865 -14.59 -9.46 13.39
N ILE A 866 -13.38 -8.93 13.31
CA ILE A 866 -12.31 -9.05 14.32
C ILE A 866 -11.66 -7.68 14.56
N ASP A 867 -11.08 -7.47 15.75
CA ASP A 867 -10.33 -6.26 16.10
C ASP A 867 -8.82 -6.36 15.78
N THR A 868 -8.08 -5.26 15.93
CA THR A 868 -6.63 -5.19 15.62
C THR A 868 -5.81 -6.17 16.44
N GLU A 869 -6.11 -6.37 17.73
CA GLU A 869 -5.38 -7.33 18.56
C GLU A 869 -5.72 -8.77 18.15
N GLN A 870 -6.97 -9.07 17.79
CA GLN A 870 -7.33 -10.38 17.22
C GLN A 870 -6.61 -10.65 15.90
N LEU A 871 -6.47 -9.65 15.02
CA LEU A 871 -5.67 -9.73 13.81
C LEU A 871 -4.19 -9.99 14.14
N ILE A 872 -3.58 -9.18 15.03
CA ILE A 872 -2.18 -9.34 15.46
C ILE A 872 -1.93 -10.75 16.03
N ASN A 873 -2.74 -11.21 16.98
CA ASN A 873 -2.61 -12.55 17.57
C ASN A 873 -2.82 -13.66 16.52
N GLY A 874 -3.70 -13.44 15.53
CA GLY A 874 -3.90 -14.32 14.39
C GLY A 874 -2.63 -14.43 13.52
N LEU A 875 -2.08 -13.30 13.10
CA LEU A 875 -0.87 -13.20 12.26
C LEU A 875 0.40 -13.64 13.00
N GLU A 876 0.54 -13.35 14.30
CA GLU A 876 1.65 -13.83 15.13
C GLU A 876 1.78 -15.35 15.08
N SER A 877 0.66 -16.07 15.10
CA SER A 877 0.65 -17.54 15.01
C SER A 877 1.17 -18.08 13.67
N LEU A 878 1.07 -17.29 12.58
CA LEU A 878 1.52 -17.68 11.24
C LEU A 878 3.05 -17.68 11.10
N ARG A 879 3.77 -16.95 11.96
CA ARG A 879 5.25 -16.86 11.97
C ARG A 879 5.94 -18.22 12.12
N PHE A 880 5.23 -19.22 12.65
CA PHE A 880 5.70 -20.60 12.81
C PHE A 880 4.97 -21.61 11.91
N ALA A 881 3.92 -21.18 11.21
CA ALA A 881 3.13 -22.03 10.31
C ALA A 881 3.87 -22.30 9.00
N TRP A 882 4.36 -21.24 8.36
CA TRP A 882 5.16 -21.26 7.13
C TRP A 882 6.27 -20.21 7.18
N ARG A 883 7.46 -20.51 6.65
CA ARG A 883 8.67 -19.67 6.77
C ARG A 883 9.45 -19.55 5.46
N GLY A 884 10.24 -18.49 5.35
CA GLY A 884 10.96 -18.09 4.14
C GLY A 884 10.05 -17.48 3.06
N GLY A 885 10.66 -17.21 1.90
CA GLY A 885 9.94 -16.74 0.71
C GLY A 885 9.35 -15.33 0.85
N ALA A 886 8.31 -15.03 0.07
CA ALA A 886 7.57 -13.76 0.17
C ALA A 886 6.77 -13.71 1.48
N PHE A 887 6.04 -14.79 1.77
CA PHE A 887 5.12 -14.90 2.90
C PHE A 887 5.69 -14.45 4.26
N GLU A 888 6.87 -14.94 4.70
CA GLU A 888 7.43 -14.53 6.00
C GLU A 888 7.91 -13.06 5.98
N TYR A 889 8.38 -12.55 4.84
CA TYR A 889 8.77 -11.13 4.72
C TYR A 889 7.54 -10.22 4.82
N ASP A 890 6.49 -10.52 4.05
CA ASP A 890 5.25 -9.73 4.03
C ASP A 890 4.54 -9.77 5.39
N LEU A 891 4.45 -10.95 6.01
CA LEU A 891 3.88 -11.15 7.35
C LEU A 891 4.62 -10.36 8.43
N LEU A 892 5.97 -10.32 8.39
CA LEU A 892 6.76 -9.55 9.35
C LEU A 892 6.70 -8.03 9.08
N LYS A 893 6.54 -7.61 7.81
CA LYS A 893 6.29 -6.20 7.44
C LYS A 893 4.91 -5.73 7.94
N GLU A 894 3.89 -6.56 7.77
CA GLU A 894 2.50 -6.33 8.19
C GLU A 894 2.36 -6.27 9.71
N LEU A 895 2.85 -7.30 10.44
CA LEU A 895 2.93 -7.26 11.91
C LEU A 895 3.74 -6.07 12.40
N GLY A 896 4.87 -5.76 11.73
CA GLY A 896 5.69 -4.60 12.03
C GLY A 896 4.97 -3.26 11.91
N ALA A 897 3.96 -3.15 11.03
CA ALA A 897 3.10 -1.96 10.90
C ALA A 897 2.00 -1.94 11.96
N LEU A 898 1.28 -3.05 12.16
CA LEU A 898 0.22 -3.17 13.18
C LEU A 898 0.74 -2.88 14.60
N TYR A 899 1.97 -3.33 14.92
CA TYR A 899 2.63 -2.98 16.18
C TYR A 899 3.02 -1.49 16.30
N LEU A 900 3.08 -0.72 15.22
CA LEU A 900 3.27 0.75 15.29
C LEU A 900 1.95 1.48 15.48
N GLU A 901 0.86 0.96 14.89
CA GLU A 901 -0.49 1.51 15.04
C GLU A 901 -1.01 1.35 16.48
N GLU A 902 -0.76 0.21 17.12
CA GLU A 902 -1.06 -0.05 18.54
C GLU A 902 0.02 0.49 19.52
N GLU A 903 0.92 1.38 19.08
CA GLU A 903 2.03 1.96 19.86
C GLU A 903 2.97 0.91 20.54
N ARG A 904 2.95 -0.35 20.11
CA ARG A 904 3.82 -1.46 20.56
C ARG A 904 5.23 -1.37 19.96
N TYR A 905 5.85 -0.19 20.03
CA TYR A 905 7.12 0.18 19.38
C TYR A 905 8.27 -0.84 19.53
N GLY A 906 8.36 -1.52 20.68
CA GLY A 906 9.39 -2.56 20.90
C GLY A 906 9.17 -3.83 20.08
N ASP A 907 7.93 -4.26 19.90
CA ASP A 907 7.59 -5.41 19.07
C ASP A 907 7.70 -5.07 17.58
N ALA A 908 7.30 -3.85 17.21
CA ALA A 908 7.51 -3.29 15.87
C ALA A 908 9.00 -3.30 15.48
N LEU A 909 9.86 -2.63 16.25
CA LEU A 909 11.29 -2.52 15.95
C LEU A 909 11.98 -3.90 15.94
N ARG A 910 11.59 -4.84 16.84
CA ARG A 910 12.10 -6.22 16.81
C ARG A 910 11.71 -6.98 15.55
N THR A 911 10.45 -6.84 15.12
CA THR A 911 9.87 -7.58 13.98
C THR A 911 10.36 -7.02 12.65
N LEU A 912 10.46 -5.69 12.53
CA LEU A 912 11.09 -5.01 11.39
C LEU A 912 12.59 -5.34 11.28
N ARG A 913 13.33 -5.39 12.41
CA ARG A 913 14.74 -5.82 12.43
C ARG A 913 14.89 -7.27 11.96
N LEU A 914 13.98 -8.15 12.35
CA LEU A 914 13.96 -9.55 11.90
C LEU A 914 13.77 -9.63 10.38
N ALA A 915 12.76 -8.94 9.84
CA ALA A 915 12.51 -8.90 8.40
C ALA A 915 13.72 -8.36 7.62
N ALA A 916 14.22 -7.18 7.99
CA ALA A 916 15.33 -6.54 7.31
C ALA A 916 16.67 -7.31 7.45
N SER A 917 16.84 -8.13 8.50
CA SER A 917 18.05 -8.95 8.68
C SER A 917 18.03 -10.29 7.95
N TYR A 918 16.85 -10.91 7.78
CA TYR A 918 16.71 -12.21 7.09
C TYR A 918 16.48 -12.08 5.58
N PHE A 919 15.99 -10.93 5.11
CA PHE A 919 15.63 -10.70 3.71
C PHE A 919 16.44 -9.55 3.10
N GLN A 920 17.74 -9.48 3.36
CA GLN A 920 18.61 -8.36 2.93
C GLN A 920 18.57 -8.12 1.42
N ASP A 921 18.55 -9.19 0.62
CA ASP A 921 18.52 -9.14 -0.84
C ASP A 921 17.11 -8.87 -1.45
N ARG A 922 16.09 -8.60 -0.62
CA ARG A 922 14.73 -8.30 -1.10
C ARG A 922 14.54 -6.81 -1.41
N PRO A 923 13.87 -6.46 -2.52
CA PRO A 923 13.30 -5.14 -2.72
C PRO A 923 12.43 -4.72 -1.52
N GLY A 924 12.60 -3.47 -1.06
CA GLY A 924 11.91 -2.93 0.10
C GLY A 924 12.60 -3.14 1.46
N SER A 925 13.64 -3.99 1.57
CA SER A 925 14.32 -4.18 2.87
C SER A 925 15.08 -2.93 3.36
N GLU A 926 15.54 -2.07 2.45
CA GLU A 926 16.08 -0.75 2.81
C GLU A 926 15.01 0.20 3.38
N GLU A 927 13.76 0.08 2.93
CA GLU A 927 12.62 0.85 3.45
C GLU A 927 12.36 0.47 4.91
N LEU A 928 12.41 -0.83 5.25
CA LEU A 928 12.22 -1.29 6.63
C LEU A 928 13.28 -0.68 7.56
N MET A 929 14.53 -0.60 7.12
CA MET A 929 15.60 0.08 7.86
C MET A 929 15.38 1.61 7.93
N ALA A 930 14.76 2.23 6.92
CA ALA A 930 14.35 3.64 6.97
C ALA A 930 13.22 3.87 7.99
N THR A 931 12.16 3.06 7.96
CA THR A 931 11.04 3.08 8.91
C THR A 931 11.52 2.88 10.34
N MET A 932 12.41 1.90 10.60
CA MET A 932 13.00 1.70 11.93
C MET A 932 13.73 2.96 12.44
N ARG A 933 14.55 3.61 11.60
CA ARG A 933 15.24 4.86 11.95
C ARG A 933 14.25 6.01 12.19
N GLN A 934 13.19 6.11 11.38
CA GLN A 934 12.14 7.12 11.57
C GLN A 934 11.41 6.92 12.90
N VAL A 935 10.99 5.69 13.24
CA VAL A 935 10.36 5.36 14.54
C VAL A 935 11.30 5.68 15.71
N PHE A 936 12.60 5.39 15.58
CA PHE A 936 13.61 5.69 16.60
C PHE A 936 13.82 7.21 16.78
N ASP A 937 13.82 7.98 15.70
CA ASP A 937 13.79 9.46 15.74
C ASP A 937 12.49 9.97 16.40
N THR A 938 11.30 9.47 16.03
CA THR A 938 10.02 9.87 16.64
C THR A 938 10.00 9.63 18.16
N LEU A 939 10.48 8.47 18.59
CA LEU A 939 10.59 8.10 20.00
C LEU A 939 11.50 9.07 20.77
N PHE A 940 12.74 9.24 20.32
CA PHE A 940 13.79 9.86 21.13
C PHE A 940 14.10 11.33 20.76
N LEU A 941 13.65 11.85 19.61
CA LEU A 941 13.79 13.25 19.18
C LEU A 941 12.46 14.02 19.10
N ASP A 942 11.36 13.41 18.68
CA ASP A 942 10.06 14.12 18.69
C ASP A 942 9.36 13.94 20.04
N GLY A 943 9.56 12.78 20.68
CA GLY A 943 9.34 12.59 22.11
C GLY A 943 8.23 11.62 22.48
N ALA A 944 7.74 10.78 21.57
CA ALA A 944 6.78 9.72 21.92
C ALA A 944 7.31 8.77 23.01
N ALA A 945 8.64 8.69 23.21
CA ALA A 945 9.19 7.94 24.32
C ALA A 945 8.88 8.56 25.69
N ASN A 946 8.48 9.83 25.84
CA ASN A 946 8.24 10.43 27.17
C ASN A 946 7.10 9.73 27.92
N ASP A 947 6.08 9.27 27.19
CA ASP A 947 4.82 8.78 27.74
C ASP A 947 4.88 7.31 28.19
N MET A 948 5.89 6.55 27.72
CA MET A 948 6.22 5.22 28.23
C MET A 948 7.08 5.26 29.51
N ALA A 949 7.05 4.16 30.29
CA ALA A 949 7.84 4.04 31.51
C ALA A 949 9.36 4.24 31.24
N PRO A 950 10.10 5.03 32.06
CA PRO A 950 11.48 5.40 31.73
C PRO A 950 12.46 4.24 31.55
N LEU A 951 12.31 3.16 32.33
CA LEU A 951 13.14 1.96 32.19
C LEU A 951 12.91 1.27 30.84
N THR A 952 11.67 1.22 30.35
CA THR A 952 11.32 0.68 29.03
C THR A 952 11.97 1.50 27.92
N ALA A 953 11.93 2.82 28.01
CA ALA A 953 12.58 3.70 27.03
C ALA A 953 14.12 3.55 27.01
N ILE A 954 14.75 3.36 28.18
CA ILE A 954 16.19 3.09 28.27
C ILE A 954 16.53 1.73 27.64
N ALA A 955 15.79 0.67 27.99
CA ALA A 955 15.98 -0.66 27.41
C ALA A 955 15.78 -0.67 25.89
N LEU A 956 14.76 0.04 25.39
CA LEU A 956 14.48 0.18 23.96
C LEU A 956 15.59 0.97 23.23
N PHE A 957 16.16 2.00 23.86
CA PHE A 957 17.30 2.71 23.29
C PHE A 957 18.54 1.82 23.19
N ASP A 958 18.88 1.07 24.25
CA ASP A 958 20.06 0.21 24.25
C ASP A 958 19.88 -1.05 23.37
N GLU A 959 18.66 -1.59 23.22
CA GLU A 959 18.36 -2.69 22.28
C GLU A 959 18.56 -2.27 20.82
N PHE A 960 18.28 -1.01 20.46
CA PHE A 960 18.31 -0.51 19.08
C PHE A 960 19.32 0.63 18.85
N ARG A 961 20.37 0.69 19.67
CA ARG A 961 21.36 1.78 19.66
C ARG A 961 22.04 1.97 18.30
N GLU A 962 22.11 0.92 17.47
CA GLU A 962 22.57 0.96 16.08
C GLU A 962 21.79 1.94 15.18
N LEU A 963 20.54 2.28 15.53
CA LEU A 963 19.71 3.24 14.82
C LEU A 963 20.06 4.72 15.14
N THR A 964 20.92 4.97 16.14
CA THR A 964 21.28 6.33 16.57
C THR A 964 21.98 7.12 15.45
N PRO A 965 21.42 8.22 14.95
CA PRO A 965 22.02 8.95 13.83
C PRO A 965 23.37 9.61 14.15
N THR A 966 24.17 9.84 13.12
CA THR A 966 25.46 10.55 13.23
C THR A 966 25.26 12.06 13.36
N GLY A 967 26.25 12.74 13.95
CA GLY A 967 26.20 14.19 14.19
C GLY A 967 25.06 14.65 15.11
N ASN A 968 24.63 15.89 14.90
CA ASN A 968 23.82 16.68 15.83
C ASN A 968 22.52 16.00 16.30
N LYS A 969 21.83 15.23 15.45
CA LYS A 969 20.60 14.49 15.82
C LYS A 969 20.88 13.45 16.91
N GLY A 970 21.81 12.53 16.67
CA GLY A 970 22.16 11.51 17.69
C GLY A 970 22.84 12.12 18.91
N ASP A 971 23.54 13.25 18.74
CA ASP A 971 24.04 14.02 19.87
C ASP A 971 22.93 14.66 20.71
N GLU A 972 21.75 14.97 20.15
CA GLU A 972 20.59 15.32 20.94
C GLU A 972 19.94 14.12 21.61
N MET A 973 19.81 13.03 20.87
CA MET A 973 19.22 11.76 21.34
C MET A 973 19.94 11.24 22.59
N ILE A 974 21.28 11.23 22.58
CA ILE A 974 22.13 10.85 23.72
C ILE A 974 21.94 11.79 24.92
N ARG A 975 21.76 13.10 24.69
CA ARG A 975 21.48 14.05 25.78
C ARG A 975 20.12 13.75 26.43
N ARG A 976 19.08 13.52 25.63
CA ARG A 976 17.72 13.20 26.12
C ARG A 976 17.67 11.88 26.89
N LEU A 977 18.46 10.88 26.47
CA LEU A 977 18.64 9.65 27.25
C LEU A 977 19.34 9.89 28.60
N ALA A 978 20.40 10.70 28.62
CA ALA A 978 21.11 11.04 29.86
C ALA A 978 20.23 11.88 30.82
N ASP A 979 19.48 12.86 30.31
CA ASP A 979 18.44 13.59 31.04
C ASP A 979 17.46 12.61 31.72
N ARG A 980 17.05 11.55 31.00
CA ARG A 980 16.11 10.54 31.48
C ARG A 980 16.71 9.59 32.52
N LEU A 981 17.95 9.16 32.34
CA LEU A 981 18.67 8.34 33.32
C LEU A 981 18.78 9.08 34.67
N VAL A 982 19.02 10.40 34.65
CA VAL A 982 18.98 11.23 35.86
C VAL A 982 17.59 11.26 36.50
N SER A 983 16.51 11.27 35.72
CA SER A 983 15.13 11.29 36.27
C SER A 983 14.76 10.02 37.08
N VAL A 984 15.47 8.92 36.86
CA VAL A 984 15.33 7.64 37.62
C VAL A 984 16.54 7.34 38.51
N ASP A 985 17.33 8.35 38.88
CA ASP A 985 18.49 8.26 39.78
C ASP A 985 19.64 7.35 39.28
N LEU A 986 19.65 7.01 37.97
CA LEU A 986 20.72 6.27 37.31
C LEU A 986 21.87 7.22 36.89
N LEU A 987 22.49 7.83 37.90
CA LEU A 987 23.46 8.92 37.73
C LEU A 987 24.78 8.48 37.07
N ASP A 988 25.34 7.31 37.42
CA ASP A 988 26.59 6.83 36.81
C ASP A 988 26.46 6.50 35.31
N PRO A 989 25.40 5.79 34.84
CA PRO A 989 25.13 5.63 33.41
C PRO A 989 24.95 6.98 32.67
N ALA A 990 24.23 7.93 33.27
CA ALA A 990 24.06 9.27 32.70
C ALA A 990 25.41 10.00 32.55
N ALA A 991 26.25 9.96 33.58
CA ALA A 991 27.59 10.55 33.55
C ALA A 991 28.46 9.91 32.46
N ALA A 992 28.47 8.58 32.35
CA ALA A 992 29.26 7.85 31.36
C ALA A 992 28.87 8.19 29.90
N LEU A 993 27.57 8.35 29.61
CA LEU A 993 27.10 8.79 28.30
C LEU A 993 27.57 10.21 27.96
N LEU A 994 27.37 11.16 28.87
CA LEU A 994 27.76 12.57 28.66
C LEU A 994 29.28 12.73 28.54
N GLU A 995 30.07 12.00 29.33
CA GLU A 995 31.54 12.02 29.26
C GLU A 995 32.04 11.45 27.93
N ARG A 996 31.47 10.33 27.46
CA ARG A 996 31.77 9.77 26.13
C ARG A 996 31.43 10.78 25.01
N GLN A 997 30.33 11.52 25.15
CA GLN A 997 29.92 12.56 24.20
C GLN A 997 30.91 13.74 24.16
N ILE A 998 31.33 14.22 25.33
CA ILE A 998 32.35 15.28 25.51
C ILE A 998 33.73 14.87 24.97
N ARG A 999 34.06 13.57 25.03
CA ARG A 999 35.36 13.03 24.64
C ARG A 999 35.48 12.78 23.14
N TYR A 1000 34.41 12.31 22.48
CA TYR A 1000 34.48 11.84 21.08
C TYR A 1000 33.62 12.61 20.06
N ARG A 1001 32.58 13.36 20.48
CA ARG A 1001 31.61 13.98 19.54
C ARG A 1001 31.57 15.51 19.62
N LEU A 1002 31.45 16.08 20.81
CA LEU A 1002 31.18 17.51 21.00
C LEU A 1002 32.43 18.39 20.90
N ARG A 1003 32.26 19.62 20.40
CA ARG A 1003 33.29 20.67 20.33
C ARG A 1003 32.71 22.03 20.73
N GLY A 1004 33.57 23.04 20.92
CA GLY A 1004 33.17 24.43 21.16
C GLY A 1004 32.16 24.64 22.31
N LEU A 1005 31.16 25.47 22.04
CA LEU A 1005 30.11 25.84 23.01
C LEU A 1005 29.32 24.63 23.53
N ASP A 1006 28.95 23.67 22.68
CA ASP A 1006 28.15 22.52 23.10
C ASP A 1006 28.93 21.57 24.02
N ARG A 1007 30.25 21.44 23.82
CA ARG A 1007 31.13 20.73 24.75
C ARG A 1007 31.14 21.41 26.13
N ALA A 1008 31.10 22.74 26.19
CA ALA A 1008 31.01 23.50 27.43
C ALA A 1008 29.62 23.45 28.09
N LYS A 1009 28.53 23.44 27.30
CA LYS A 1009 27.15 23.22 27.77
C LYS A 1009 27.00 21.85 28.41
N VAL A 1010 27.40 20.79 27.69
CA VAL A 1010 27.27 19.41 28.16
C VAL A 1010 28.25 19.11 29.30
N GLY A 1011 29.43 19.73 29.31
CA GLY A 1011 30.35 19.69 30.46
C GLY A 1011 29.77 20.27 31.75
N ALA A 1012 28.93 21.31 31.67
CA ALA A 1012 28.21 21.82 32.83
C ALA A 1012 27.15 20.82 33.34
N ARG A 1013 26.44 20.13 32.44
CA ARG A 1013 25.46 19.09 32.80
C ARG A 1013 26.15 17.87 33.42
N LEU A 1014 27.27 17.40 32.86
CA LEU A 1014 28.07 16.32 33.44
C LEU A 1014 28.56 16.67 34.84
N ALA A 1015 29.08 17.90 35.04
CA ALA A 1015 29.53 18.34 36.36
C ALA A 1015 28.39 18.36 37.40
N LEU A 1016 27.20 18.79 37.01
CA LEU A 1016 26.00 18.70 37.85
C LEU A 1016 25.61 17.26 38.19
N VAL A 1017 25.65 16.32 37.23
CA VAL A 1017 25.37 14.89 37.49
C VAL A 1017 26.39 14.31 38.48
N TYR A 1018 27.68 14.66 38.35
CA TYR A 1018 28.69 14.29 39.33
C TYR A 1018 28.45 14.90 40.72
N LEU A 1019 27.99 16.15 40.83
CA LEU A 1019 27.63 16.76 42.13
C LEU A 1019 26.43 16.06 42.77
N LEU A 1020 25.39 15.73 41.99
CA LEU A 1020 24.25 14.95 42.48
C LEU A 1020 24.70 13.56 42.98
N ASN A 1021 25.64 12.93 42.28
CA ASN A 1021 26.23 11.64 42.67
C ASN A 1021 27.37 11.75 43.72
N ARG A 1022 27.54 12.91 44.37
CA ARG A 1022 28.55 13.17 45.42
C ARG A 1022 30.01 12.96 44.97
N GLN A 1023 30.32 13.25 43.70
CA GLN A 1023 31.66 13.16 43.10
C GLN A 1023 32.22 14.57 42.75
N PRO A 1024 32.47 15.46 43.73
CA PRO A 1024 32.81 16.87 43.46
C PRO A 1024 34.12 17.06 42.69
N SER A 1025 35.13 16.21 42.92
CA SER A 1025 36.39 16.22 42.17
C SER A 1025 36.16 15.96 40.67
N ASN A 1026 35.29 15.01 40.33
CA ASN A 1026 34.93 14.69 38.94
C ASN A 1026 34.12 15.83 38.31
N ALA A 1027 33.29 16.53 39.10
CA ALA A 1027 32.57 17.71 38.65
C ALA A 1027 33.51 18.88 38.30
N LEU A 1028 34.49 19.18 39.16
CA LEU A 1028 35.50 20.20 38.91
C LEU A 1028 36.37 19.85 37.69
N GLU A 1029 36.78 18.60 37.57
CA GLU A 1029 37.57 18.13 36.42
C GLU A 1029 36.77 18.19 35.11
N ALA A 1030 35.49 17.83 35.12
CA ALA A 1030 34.59 17.96 33.98
C ALA A 1030 34.42 19.43 33.54
N LEU A 1031 34.34 20.38 34.49
CA LEU A 1031 34.28 21.81 34.17
C LEU A 1031 35.59 22.28 33.50
N GLU A 1032 36.77 21.94 34.01
CA GLU A 1032 38.04 22.34 33.39
C GLU A 1032 38.28 21.66 32.03
N LYS A 1033 38.06 20.35 31.91
CA LYS A 1033 38.19 19.59 30.65
C LYS A 1033 37.27 20.13 29.53
N THR A 1034 36.21 20.86 29.89
CA THR A 1034 35.24 21.47 28.96
C THR A 1034 35.26 23.00 28.94
N ARG A 1035 36.34 23.62 29.42
CA ARG A 1035 36.54 25.08 29.35
C ARG A 1035 36.58 25.54 27.88
N PHE A 1036 35.81 26.58 27.59
CA PHE A 1036 35.71 27.24 26.29
C PHE A 1036 35.44 28.74 26.52
N ALA A 1037 35.77 29.58 25.55
CA ALA A 1037 35.49 31.02 25.58
C ALA A 1037 35.38 31.57 24.14
N PRO A 1038 34.55 32.60 23.89
CA PRO A 1038 33.59 33.20 24.82
C PRO A 1038 32.42 32.26 25.14
N LEU A 1039 31.72 32.53 26.24
CA LEU A 1039 30.49 31.82 26.65
C LEU A 1039 29.33 32.81 26.75
N PRO A 1040 28.08 32.38 26.51
CA PRO A 1040 26.90 33.15 26.91
C PRO A 1040 26.89 33.35 28.41
N GLU A 1041 26.63 34.57 28.86
CA GLU A 1041 26.78 34.99 30.27
C GLU A 1041 26.01 34.09 31.26
N ARG A 1042 24.79 33.63 30.90
CA ARG A 1042 24.00 32.68 31.69
C ARG A 1042 24.75 31.36 31.94
N LEU A 1043 25.37 30.80 30.90
CA LEU A 1043 26.11 29.54 30.97
C LEU A 1043 27.43 29.71 31.74
N GLU A 1044 28.07 30.89 31.64
CA GLU A 1044 29.25 31.19 32.45
C GLU A 1044 28.91 31.28 33.93
N ARG A 1045 27.84 32.03 34.31
CA ARG A 1045 27.35 32.08 35.70
C ARG A 1045 27.00 30.70 36.23
N GLN A 1046 26.24 29.90 35.47
CA GLN A 1046 25.90 28.52 35.87
C GLN A 1046 27.15 27.66 36.11
N ARG A 1047 28.16 27.72 35.22
CA ARG A 1047 29.43 27.00 35.38
C ARG A 1047 30.24 27.53 36.57
N ARG A 1048 30.13 28.83 36.90
CA ARG A 1048 30.73 29.45 38.09
C ARG A 1048 30.06 28.95 39.38
N HIS A 1049 28.73 28.87 39.41
CA HIS A 1049 27.94 28.34 40.54
C HIS A 1049 28.23 26.85 40.79
N LEU A 1050 28.28 26.04 39.73
CA LEU A 1050 28.67 24.62 39.82
C LEU A 1050 30.13 24.45 40.29
N ARG A 1051 31.05 25.34 39.86
CA ARG A 1051 32.44 25.34 40.34
C ARG A 1051 32.54 25.70 41.83
N ALA A 1052 31.86 26.76 42.27
CA ALA A 1052 31.83 27.16 43.67
C ALA A 1052 31.26 26.03 44.54
N ARG A 1053 30.16 25.40 44.10
CA ARG A 1053 29.60 24.22 44.77
C ARG A 1053 30.60 23.06 44.87
N GLY A 1054 31.29 22.74 43.78
CA GLY A 1054 32.30 21.67 43.76
C GLY A 1054 33.51 21.95 44.65
N LEU A 1055 34.00 23.20 44.70
CA LEU A 1055 35.09 23.60 45.59
C LEU A 1055 34.68 23.49 47.06
N ALA A 1056 33.49 23.99 47.41
CA ALA A 1056 32.94 23.81 48.75
C ALA A 1056 32.80 22.32 49.11
N ASP A 1057 32.25 21.48 48.22
CA ASP A 1057 32.16 20.02 48.45
C ASP A 1057 33.52 19.28 48.42
N THR A 1058 34.63 19.97 48.08
CA THR A 1058 36.02 19.49 48.17
C THR A 1058 36.77 20.09 49.38
N ASP A 1059 36.05 20.76 50.29
CA ASP A 1059 36.57 21.42 51.50
C ASP A 1059 37.45 22.67 51.24
N ASP A 1060 37.18 23.38 50.13
CA ASP A 1060 37.73 24.71 49.83
C ASP A 1060 36.59 25.76 49.81
N PRO A 1061 36.12 26.23 50.98
CA PRO A 1061 35.07 27.24 51.08
C PRO A 1061 35.56 28.64 50.69
N GLU A 1062 36.83 28.98 50.92
CA GLU A 1062 37.39 30.30 50.60
C GLU A 1062 37.38 30.56 49.09
N ALA A 1063 37.89 29.62 48.26
CA ALA A 1063 37.83 29.77 46.81
C ALA A 1063 36.40 29.66 46.27
N ALA A 1064 35.51 28.93 46.96
CA ALA A 1064 34.09 28.88 46.60
C ALA A 1064 33.38 30.23 46.80
N ILE A 1065 33.61 30.92 47.92
CA ILE A 1065 33.04 32.25 48.19
C ILE A 1065 33.63 33.31 47.25
N ALA A 1066 34.95 33.28 47.00
CA ALA A 1066 35.61 34.22 46.07
C ALA A 1066 35.03 34.20 44.64
N LEU A 1067 34.49 33.06 44.19
CA LEU A 1067 33.78 32.93 42.91
C LEU A 1067 32.35 33.53 42.92
N LEU A 1068 31.80 33.86 44.09
CA LEU A 1068 30.41 34.29 44.29
C LEU A 1068 30.25 35.71 44.85
N GLU A 1069 31.33 36.37 45.31
CA GLU A 1069 31.27 37.74 45.86
C GLU A 1069 30.53 38.73 44.93
N ASN A 1070 30.93 38.74 43.65
CA ASN A 1070 30.50 39.69 42.64
C ASN A 1070 29.26 39.22 41.84
N ASP A 1071 28.58 38.16 42.27
CA ASP A 1071 27.36 37.65 41.61
C ASP A 1071 26.10 38.02 42.41
N PRO A 1072 25.23 38.91 41.89
CA PRO A 1072 24.04 39.38 42.61
C PRO A 1072 22.82 38.44 42.50
N THR A 1073 22.93 37.31 41.80
CA THR A 1073 21.77 36.41 41.56
C THR A 1073 21.26 35.74 42.85
N GLU A 1074 19.99 35.30 42.84
CA GLU A 1074 19.40 34.55 43.97
C GLU A 1074 20.12 33.21 44.18
N ASP A 1075 20.41 32.47 43.11
CA ASP A 1075 21.18 31.21 43.17
C ASP A 1075 22.58 31.42 43.80
N ALA A 1076 23.29 32.50 43.46
CA ALA A 1076 24.57 32.83 44.08
C ALA A 1076 24.45 33.18 45.57
N ARG A 1077 23.42 33.96 45.97
CA ARG A 1077 23.17 34.28 47.38
C ARG A 1077 22.78 33.04 48.21
N VAL A 1078 21.99 32.12 47.65
CA VAL A 1078 21.70 30.81 48.27
C VAL A 1078 22.98 30.00 48.45
N LEU A 1079 23.87 29.97 47.45
CA LEU A 1079 25.16 29.29 47.57
C LEU A 1079 26.08 29.92 48.63
N ARG A 1080 26.18 31.26 48.70
CA ARG A 1080 26.97 31.93 49.77
C ARG A 1080 26.44 31.57 51.17
N ALA A 1081 25.12 31.63 51.36
CA ALA A 1081 24.48 31.24 52.61
C ALA A 1081 24.78 29.77 52.97
N GLU A 1082 24.64 28.85 52.01
CA GLU A 1082 24.89 27.42 52.24
C GLU A 1082 26.35 27.12 52.56
N ILE A 1083 27.30 27.75 51.85
CA ILE A 1083 28.74 27.55 52.06
C ILE A 1083 29.13 28.04 53.46
N HIS A 1084 28.79 29.27 53.83
CA HIS A 1084 29.09 29.80 55.17
C HIS A 1084 28.39 29.02 56.30
N TRP A 1085 27.17 28.54 56.08
CA TRP A 1085 26.46 27.69 57.05
C TRP A 1085 27.21 26.37 57.28
N ARG A 1086 27.66 25.71 56.21
CA ARG A 1086 28.38 24.42 56.31
C ARG A 1086 29.82 24.59 56.82
N ASP A 1087 30.43 25.75 56.59
CA ASP A 1087 31.70 26.22 57.16
C ASP A 1087 31.59 26.62 58.65
N HIS A 1088 30.38 26.54 59.24
CA HIS A 1088 30.07 26.97 60.62
C HIS A 1088 30.33 28.47 60.87
N ASN A 1089 30.43 29.26 59.80
CA ASN A 1089 30.63 30.70 59.85
C ASN A 1089 29.28 31.43 59.96
N TRP A 1090 28.65 31.27 61.13
CA TRP A 1090 27.27 31.69 61.39
C TRP A 1090 27.01 33.18 61.12
N ALA A 1091 28.00 34.06 61.35
CA ALA A 1091 27.86 35.50 61.15
C ALA A 1091 27.79 35.89 59.66
N GLU A 1092 28.56 35.22 58.80
CA GLU A 1092 28.48 35.41 57.35
C GLU A 1092 27.26 34.69 56.76
N ALA A 1093 26.93 33.50 57.26
CA ALA A 1093 25.71 32.77 56.89
C ALA A 1093 24.46 33.60 57.19
N ALA A 1094 24.37 34.21 58.37
CA ALA A 1094 23.28 35.10 58.75
C ALA A 1094 23.18 36.33 57.84
N ARG A 1095 24.31 36.90 57.40
CA ARG A 1095 24.29 38.04 56.47
C ARG A 1095 23.74 37.63 55.11
N ALA A 1096 24.23 36.52 54.54
CA ALA A 1096 23.77 36.01 53.25
C ALA A 1096 22.30 35.55 53.27
N LEU A 1097 21.83 34.97 54.37
CA LEU A 1097 20.41 34.64 54.57
C LEU A 1097 19.53 35.90 54.65
N GLY A 1098 20.01 36.97 55.28
CA GLY A 1098 19.34 38.27 55.28
C GLY A 1098 19.17 38.90 53.88
N GLU A 1099 20.04 38.56 52.92
CA GLU A 1099 19.89 38.98 51.51
C GLU A 1099 18.85 38.16 50.72
N LEU A 1100 18.28 37.10 51.31
CA LEU A 1100 17.32 36.17 50.68
C LEU A 1100 15.90 36.29 51.25
N VAL A 1101 15.72 36.93 52.41
CA VAL A 1101 14.42 37.13 53.06
C VAL A 1101 13.81 38.47 52.60
N PRO A 1102 12.62 38.47 51.95
CA PRO A 1102 11.96 39.70 51.56
C PRO A 1102 11.46 40.48 52.78
N PRO A 1103 11.21 41.81 52.66
CA PRO A 1103 10.54 42.57 53.72
C PRO A 1103 9.17 41.96 54.06
N PRO A 1104 8.65 42.20 55.29
CA PRO A 1104 7.34 41.68 55.67
C PRO A 1104 6.26 42.27 54.74
N PRO A 1105 5.26 41.48 54.33
CA PRO A 1105 4.16 41.95 53.50
C PRO A 1105 3.33 43.04 54.19
N GLU A 1106 2.68 43.89 53.38
CA GLU A 1106 1.80 44.95 53.86
C GLU A 1106 0.35 44.46 54.00
N GLY A 1107 -0.31 44.78 55.12
CA GLY A 1107 -1.69 44.36 55.43
C GLY A 1107 -1.78 42.94 56.00
N ASP A 1108 -2.97 42.34 55.95
CA ASP A 1108 -3.28 41.02 56.53
C ASP A 1108 -2.72 39.82 55.71
N ALA A 1109 -1.77 40.07 54.81
CA ALA A 1109 -1.16 39.04 53.98
C ALA A 1109 -0.05 38.31 54.74
N THR A 1110 -0.04 36.98 54.71
CA THR A 1110 0.98 36.15 55.37
C THR A 1110 2.20 35.90 54.48
N LEU A 1111 3.37 35.72 55.08
CA LEU A 1111 4.60 35.37 54.35
C LEU A 1111 4.50 33.99 53.67
N VAL A 1112 4.99 33.88 52.44
CA VAL A 1112 4.98 32.63 51.65
C VAL A 1112 5.91 31.59 52.30
N GLU A 1113 5.51 30.32 52.29
CA GLU A 1113 6.23 29.20 52.94
C GLU A 1113 7.74 29.17 52.63
N LYS A 1114 8.14 29.34 51.36
CA LYS A 1114 9.56 29.43 50.92
C LYS A 1114 10.35 30.47 51.74
N ASP A 1115 9.76 31.63 51.97
CA ASP A 1115 10.41 32.77 52.60
C ASP A 1115 10.24 32.74 54.13
N ALA A 1116 9.19 32.08 54.64
CA ALA A 1116 9.05 31.75 56.06
C ALA A 1116 10.11 30.72 56.53
N PHE A 1117 10.46 29.73 55.70
CA PHE A 1117 11.62 28.86 55.95
C PHE A 1117 12.92 29.66 56.01
N ARG A 1118 13.21 30.48 54.99
CA ARG A 1118 14.41 31.34 54.96
C ARG A 1118 14.52 32.29 56.16
N LEU A 1119 13.40 32.79 56.65
CA LEU A 1119 13.31 33.63 57.85
C LEU A 1119 13.67 32.85 59.13
N ILE A 1120 13.27 31.57 59.24
CA ILE A 1120 13.68 30.68 60.33
C ILE A 1120 15.18 30.34 60.23
N ASP A 1121 15.68 30.07 59.03
CA ASP A 1121 17.10 29.81 58.79
C ASP A 1121 17.94 31.04 59.18
N TRP A 1122 17.52 32.25 58.77
CA TRP A 1122 18.16 33.51 59.12
C TRP A 1122 18.16 33.76 60.64
N ALA A 1123 17.00 33.58 61.29
CA ALA A 1123 16.88 33.68 62.75
C ALA A 1123 17.81 32.68 63.46
N THR A 1124 17.92 31.46 62.94
CA THR A 1124 18.77 30.42 63.51
C THR A 1124 20.25 30.77 63.35
N ALA A 1125 20.68 31.28 62.18
CA ALA A 1125 22.04 31.74 61.96
C ALA A 1125 22.42 32.90 62.89
N LEU A 1126 21.54 33.89 63.09
CA LEU A 1126 21.78 35.00 64.02
C LEU A 1126 21.89 34.51 65.49
N THR A 1127 21.01 33.59 65.90
CA THR A 1127 21.07 32.97 67.25
C THR A 1127 22.34 32.14 67.44
N LEU A 1128 22.83 31.43 66.40
CA LEU A 1128 24.10 30.70 66.44
C LEU A 1128 25.33 31.61 66.39
N ALA A 1129 25.22 32.78 65.75
CA ALA A 1129 26.25 33.82 65.73
C ALA A 1129 26.31 34.65 67.03
N GLY A 1130 25.29 34.57 67.89
CA GLY A 1130 25.20 35.31 69.15
C GLY A 1130 24.73 36.76 69.02
N ASP A 1131 24.14 37.16 67.89
CA ASP A 1131 23.63 38.52 67.69
C ASP A 1131 22.20 38.68 68.28
N GLU A 1132 22.12 38.71 69.61
CA GLU A 1132 20.86 38.91 70.34
C GLU A 1132 20.12 40.19 69.92
N THR A 1133 20.87 41.22 69.49
CA THR A 1133 20.32 42.48 68.99
C THR A 1133 19.58 42.32 67.67
N ALA A 1134 20.18 41.66 66.68
CA ALA A 1134 19.55 41.37 65.40
C ALA A 1134 18.41 40.36 65.54
N VAL A 1135 18.55 39.32 66.39
CA VAL A 1135 17.46 38.38 66.71
C VAL A 1135 16.24 39.11 67.27
N SER A 1136 16.46 40.04 68.22
CA SER A 1136 15.38 40.83 68.83
C SER A 1136 14.66 41.74 67.81
N LEU A 1137 15.42 42.41 66.94
CA LEU A 1137 14.88 43.22 65.84
C LEU A 1137 14.13 42.38 64.81
N LEU A 1138 14.63 41.19 64.49
CA LEU A 1138 14.00 40.25 63.55
C LEU A 1138 12.66 39.76 64.09
N ARG A 1139 12.60 39.38 65.37
CA ARG A 1139 11.36 38.97 66.06
C ARG A 1139 10.31 40.07 66.00
N GLN A 1140 10.67 41.30 66.37
CA GLN A 1140 9.76 42.46 66.32
C GLN A 1140 9.24 42.75 64.90
N ARG A 1141 10.04 42.48 63.85
CA ARG A 1141 9.69 42.80 62.47
C ARG A 1141 8.81 41.76 61.77
N TYR A 1142 8.92 40.48 62.13
CA TYR A 1142 8.27 39.39 61.38
C TYR A 1142 7.33 38.47 62.19
N LEU A 1143 7.33 38.52 63.52
CA LEU A 1143 6.51 37.58 64.33
C LEU A 1143 5.02 37.63 63.96
N ASP A 1144 4.47 38.82 63.71
CA ASP A 1144 3.08 39.01 63.32
C ASP A 1144 2.81 38.80 61.82
N ALA A 1145 3.80 38.99 60.95
CA ALA A 1145 3.72 38.59 59.54
C ALA A 1145 3.67 37.06 59.32
N LEU A 1146 3.97 36.28 60.36
CA LEU A 1146 3.80 34.83 60.43
C LEU A 1146 2.47 34.39 61.09
N ALA A 1147 1.59 35.31 61.51
CA ALA A 1147 0.31 34.95 62.12
C ALA A 1147 -0.52 34.02 61.22
N GLY A 1148 -1.04 32.92 61.78
CA GLY A 1148 -1.79 31.91 61.02
C GLY A 1148 -0.93 30.93 60.19
N THR A 1149 0.38 31.14 60.07
CA THR A 1149 1.30 30.16 59.43
C THR A 1149 1.74 29.09 60.44
N PRO A 1150 2.06 27.86 60.00
CA PRO A 1150 2.62 26.82 60.88
C PRO A 1150 4.07 27.13 61.33
N PHE A 1151 4.65 28.23 60.87
CA PHE A 1151 6.04 28.63 61.11
C PHE A 1151 6.21 29.59 62.30
N ARG A 1152 5.12 30.23 62.77
CA ARG A 1152 5.16 31.22 63.87
C ARG A 1152 5.78 30.65 65.13
N ASP A 1153 5.35 29.48 65.58
CA ASP A 1153 5.80 28.89 66.84
C ASP A 1153 7.27 28.46 66.79
N ALA A 1154 7.75 27.99 65.63
CA ALA A 1154 9.16 27.66 65.42
C ALA A 1154 10.04 28.93 65.38
N PHE A 1155 9.59 29.98 64.69
CA PHE A 1155 10.28 31.27 64.66
C PHE A 1155 10.33 31.93 66.04
N ASP A 1156 9.24 31.91 66.80
CA ASP A 1156 9.20 32.45 68.17
C ASP A 1156 10.11 31.65 69.12
N LEU A 1157 10.13 30.31 69.01
CA LEU A 1157 11.04 29.45 69.77
C LEU A 1157 12.51 29.72 69.44
N VAL A 1158 12.86 29.95 68.17
CA VAL A 1158 14.24 30.27 67.74
C VAL A 1158 14.67 31.66 68.20
N THR A 1159 13.77 32.64 68.20
CA THR A 1159 14.04 34.06 68.52
C THR A 1159 13.77 34.46 69.98
N ALA A 1160 13.28 33.55 70.82
CA ALA A 1160 13.06 33.80 72.25
C ALA A 1160 14.39 33.97 73.02
N THR A 1161 14.54 35.12 73.66
CA THR A 1161 15.65 35.46 74.57
C THR A 1161 15.57 34.66 75.88
N PRO A 1162 16.63 33.96 76.33
CA PRO A 1162 16.61 33.18 77.56
C PRO A 1162 16.73 34.07 78.81
N GLU A 1163 15.66 34.19 79.59
CA GLU A 1163 15.53 35.14 80.73
C GLU A 1163 16.50 34.94 81.92
N SER A 1164 17.45 34.00 81.85
CA SER A 1164 18.37 33.68 82.95
C SER A 1164 19.79 33.25 82.55
N GLY A 1165 20.20 33.47 81.28
CA GLY A 1165 21.61 33.32 80.87
C GLY A 1165 22.17 31.90 80.84
N VAL A 1166 21.31 30.88 80.92
CA VAL A 1166 21.68 29.47 80.72
C VAL A 1166 21.10 28.99 79.40
N ILE A 1167 21.97 28.67 78.44
CA ILE A 1167 21.56 28.04 77.18
C ILE A 1167 21.23 26.57 77.48
N ASP A 1168 19.96 26.18 77.35
CA ASP A 1168 19.60 24.76 77.38
C ASP A 1168 20.07 24.07 76.09
N ILE A 1169 21.17 23.32 76.22
CA ILE A 1169 21.79 22.55 75.14
C ILE A 1169 20.82 21.49 74.55
N ALA A 1170 19.85 20.99 75.33
CA ALA A 1170 18.82 20.08 74.81
C ALA A 1170 17.87 20.80 73.83
N SER A 1171 17.43 22.02 74.15
CA SER A 1171 16.66 22.87 73.22
C SER A 1171 17.45 23.21 71.94
N VAL A 1172 18.76 23.45 72.04
CA VAL A 1172 19.63 23.73 70.88
C VAL A 1172 19.71 22.52 69.95
N GLY A 1173 19.83 21.30 70.51
CA GLY A 1173 19.74 20.05 69.75
C GLY A 1173 18.36 19.75 69.15
N GLY A 1174 17.31 20.50 69.53
CA GLY A 1174 16.03 20.58 68.82
C GLY A 1174 16.07 21.57 67.66
N LYS A 1175 16.50 22.81 67.94
CA LYS A 1175 16.61 23.91 66.96
C LYS A 1175 17.47 23.54 65.75
N ILE A 1176 18.63 22.91 65.98
CA ILE A 1176 19.54 22.46 64.90
C ILE A 1176 18.86 21.44 63.97
N ARG A 1177 18.15 20.44 64.51
CA ARG A 1177 17.44 19.42 63.71
C ARG A 1177 16.21 19.93 62.95
N GLN A 1178 15.72 21.12 63.28
CA GLN A 1178 14.75 21.82 62.41
C GLN A 1178 15.46 22.58 61.27
N ALA A 1179 16.65 23.13 61.50
CA ALA A 1179 17.44 23.84 60.50
C ALA A 1179 18.21 22.92 59.52
N GLU A 1180 18.43 21.64 59.86
CA GLU A 1180 18.94 20.62 58.92
C GLU A 1180 18.03 20.38 57.69
N LYS A 1181 16.83 21.00 57.65
CA LYS A 1181 15.94 21.03 56.48
C LYS A 1181 16.20 22.17 55.49
N PHE A 1182 17.30 22.92 55.63
CA PHE A 1182 17.74 23.90 54.63
C PHE A 1182 17.74 23.26 53.22
N ARG A 1183 16.93 23.79 52.29
CA ARG A 1183 16.91 23.31 50.90
C ARG A 1183 18.19 23.76 50.20
N SER A 1184 19.19 22.88 50.23
CA SER A 1184 20.46 23.08 49.52
C SER A 1184 20.25 23.47 48.06
N TYR A 1185 21.21 24.21 47.49
CA TYR A 1185 21.20 24.58 46.08
C TYR A 1185 20.96 23.36 45.17
N LEU A 1186 21.61 22.23 45.48
CA LEU A 1186 21.43 20.95 44.76
C LEU A 1186 20.04 20.32 44.99
N THR A 1187 19.38 20.52 46.13
CA THR A 1187 17.99 20.09 46.33
C THR A 1187 17.04 20.93 45.48
N ALA A 1188 17.15 22.25 45.52
CA ALA A 1188 16.36 23.15 44.67
C ALA A 1188 16.66 22.99 43.16
N TYR A 1189 17.82 22.42 42.81
CA TYR A 1189 18.15 22.01 41.45
C TYR A 1189 17.56 20.64 41.09
N ARG A 1190 17.61 19.66 41.99
CA ARG A 1190 17.00 18.32 41.80
C ARG A 1190 15.47 18.39 41.73
N ASP A 1191 14.85 19.28 42.50
CA ASP A 1191 13.42 19.55 42.43
C ASP A 1191 13.09 20.15 41.04
N ARG A 1192 13.84 21.18 40.59
CA ARG A 1192 13.78 21.68 39.20
C ARG A 1192 13.98 20.58 38.15
N LEU A 1193 14.82 19.57 38.38
CA LEU A 1193 15.05 18.43 37.47
C LEU A 1193 13.95 17.37 37.45
N ARG A 1194 12.97 17.44 38.36
CA ARG A 1194 11.74 16.64 38.28
C ARG A 1194 10.68 17.32 37.43
N ASP A 1195 10.64 18.64 37.48
CA ASP A 1195 9.64 19.47 36.79
C ASP A 1195 10.12 19.91 35.37
N GLU A 1196 11.43 20.03 35.16
CA GLU A 1196 12.08 20.44 33.91
C GLU A 1196 13.18 19.45 33.48
N ARG A 1197 13.37 19.28 32.16
CA ARG A 1197 14.47 18.43 31.63
C ARG A 1197 15.84 19.07 31.93
N LEU A 1198 16.85 18.24 32.25
CA LEU A 1198 18.27 18.65 32.38
C LEU A 1198 18.78 19.44 31.16
N SER A 1199 18.21 19.20 29.97
CA SER A 1199 18.48 19.95 28.75
C SER A 1199 17.90 21.37 28.69
N ALA A 1200 16.80 21.68 29.40
CA ALA A 1200 16.13 22.98 29.34
C ALA A 1200 16.90 24.11 30.04
N ILE A 1201 17.88 23.78 30.89
CA ILE A 1201 18.47 24.71 31.85
C ILE A 1201 19.60 25.57 31.23
N ASN A 1202 20.18 25.18 30.07
CA ASN A 1202 21.44 25.72 29.50
C ASN A 1202 21.35 26.20 28.04
#